data_AF-A0A6B3C6M3-F1
#
_entry.id   AF-A0A6B3C6M3-F1
#
_cell.length_a   1.000
_cell.length_b   1.000
_cell.length_c   1.000
_cell.angle_alpha   90.00
_cell.angle_beta   90.00
_cell.angle_gamma   90.00
#
_symmetry.space_group_name_H-M   'P 1'
#
loop_
_entity.id
_entity.type
_entity.pdbx_description
1 polymer ?
#
loop_
_entity_poly.entity_id
_entity_poly.type
_entity_poly.pdbx_seq_one_letter_code
_entity_poly.pdbx_strand_id
1 'polypeptide(L)'
;MSGDGEHGGAEVSGADGAGGASPGPAQWRAGDEPARQDDDRRPGRGSDGDTDGEAGQGGGRDRPDEAGREHAEQRDRQEERFREATRDPLADSGVPGEARAAARVQRAAQARFEIRGNSSVFDRTNFDRAHFGDVYVGARDTAAPVFGDVPEDELDRLRQVYRAPAGYPTLKRVLRGRRVLVLGGPPGTGRLTTGLCLLDEVTTAVRDMASGAGKPVSEAAGPDGRTGTGVLTRGRVTRLAPSDLGLLSADPDAVADGVLDGGGLLVQLPESAGDFTAPQELHLDALAARLVAKGSYAVLVVSPASPAGHLLGGRYGLACPPAPAEELLEWQLVRHLADCPAPDALGRGEQILKHPLFLDALGILPEALRPSETELVAEQVARHVRGELRRDELLDACGQIARRQAREWFTGAAGPLPPAPEPARAGADGPVDTAASRVRETSFRIALAVLDGEAVSSVADAAELLAQQILAVRMPGRAHGRPVFAEDLEGLLAACRAEVRTGEEESVGGVPVPVRTVAYRGTALAGSVLAEVWHRHHAARGPVARWLRELAGDPRPQVWVRAAVVAGELATTDLGYGFAELIRPLSVAKDTRRRFFAATALAQAAGREPYRSAVRGVVVDWADAPVPALRWTAALTLGSGRIVDDTRQAMELLCDIGSRDEGAQALVASYGATRLVAGSRAGEAATVLHEWSENGSAEQLNLAMLCAVRLFCARTDDMWQAEESDGPGAPPADAATSVPASVSRVWGPGRVRLAGRVPGQPGGAGQRARTGQDERPPMPRASVEVTDAELARRSHWPLALAVAMAVESAADPLTDLLWRSLANRLSHEAATEGLATWLRAAEADAVVPGRTGRTYVFEQAAGEEPADGTAGRRGEILQALLWLLPRMIRDRRDADRLRWLLRLMADAPEEPMTAAFARHVVAAMAATGRGQGGRGEERR
;
A
#
# COMPACT_ATOMS: atom_id res chain seq x y z
N MET A 1 43.67 49.40 -25.73
CA MET A 1 44.78 50.21 -25.18
C MET A 1 44.57 50.30 -23.69
N SER A 2 45.59 49.96 -22.91
CA SER A 2 45.87 50.32 -21.50
C SER A 2 44.76 50.22 -20.43
N GLY A 3 45.05 49.52 -19.33
CA GLY A 3 44.18 49.44 -18.15
C GLY A 3 44.48 48.23 -17.27
N ASP A 4 45.72 48.10 -16.82
CA ASP A 4 46.21 46.97 -16.02
C ASP A 4 45.65 46.92 -14.59
N GLY A 5 45.76 45.74 -13.95
CA GLY A 5 46.35 45.71 -12.60
C GLY A 5 45.63 44.92 -11.50
N GLU A 6 46.23 43.77 -11.14
CA GLU A 6 46.41 43.29 -9.75
C GLU A 6 45.19 42.84 -8.91
N HIS A 7 45.29 41.87 -7.99
CA HIS A 7 46.14 40.66 -7.87
C HIS A 7 45.55 39.76 -6.75
N GLY A 8 45.92 38.47 -6.74
CA GLY A 8 45.65 37.53 -5.63
C GLY A 8 44.42 36.64 -5.84
N GLY A 9 44.52 35.31 -5.98
CA GLY A 9 45.69 34.43 -5.86
C GLY A 9 45.49 33.36 -4.78
N ALA A 10 44.75 32.31 -5.11
CA ALA A 10 44.73 31.04 -4.38
C ALA A 10 44.40 29.89 -5.36
N GLU A 11 45.45 29.17 -5.73
CA GLU A 11 45.50 28.00 -6.60
C GLU A 11 44.98 26.71 -5.90
N VAL A 12 44.80 25.51 -6.49
CA VAL A 12 44.63 25.00 -7.87
C VAL A 12 44.15 23.53 -7.76
N SER A 13 43.46 23.07 -8.80
CA SER A 13 43.27 21.68 -9.29
C SER A 13 42.07 20.87 -8.77
N GLY A 14 41.35 20.13 -9.62
CA GLY A 14 41.39 20.10 -11.09
C GLY A 14 41.00 18.74 -11.67
N ALA A 15 40.04 18.71 -12.61
CA ALA A 15 39.85 17.65 -13.59
C ALA A 15 38.81 18.09 -14.63
N ASP A 16 39.29 18.27 -15.86
CA ASP A 16 38.54 18.75 -17.03
C ASP A 16 37.29 17.94 -17.38
N GLY A 17 36.31 18.63 -17.96
CA GLY A 17 35.30 18.01 -18.80
C GLY A 17 35.70 18.09 -20.28
N ALA A 18 35.27 17.10 -21.07
CA ALA A 18 35.19 17.21 -22.52
C ALA A 18 33.95 16.44 -23.01
N GLY A 19 33.13 17.07 -23.84
CA GLY A 19 31.91 16.46 -24.39
C GLY A 19 32.19 15.47 -25.52
N GLY A 20 31.24 14.56 -25.76
CA GLY A 20 31.26 13.63 -26.90
C GLY A 20 29.82 13.32 -27.33
N ALA A 21 29.50 13.58 -28.59
CA ALA A 21 28.14 13.47 -29.12
C ALA A 21 27.70 12.02 -29.36
N SER A 22 26.38 11.80 -29.39
CA SER A 22 25.78 10.54 -29.85
C SER A 22 26.10 10.25 -31.32
N PRO A 23 26.07 8.97 -31.70
CA PRO A 23 25.42 8.63 -32.97
C PRO A 23 24.39 7.51 -32.86
N GLY A 24 23.33 7.66 -33.67
CA GLY A 24 22.36 6.61 -34.00
C GLY A 24 22.85 5.65 -35.09
N PRO A 25 21.96 4.78 -35.61
CA PRO A 25 22.30 3.36 -35.76
C PRO A 25 22.68 2.94 -37.19
N ALA A 26 23.49 1.87 -37.30
CA ALA A 26 23.81 1.21 -38.56
C ALA A 26 23.46 -0.29 -38.54
N GLN A 27 22.76 -0.72 -39.59
CA GLN A 27 22.36 -2.11 -39.86
C GLN A 27 23.53 -2.89 -40.47
N TRP A 28 23.69 -4.18 -40.18
CA TRP A 28 24.44 -5.10 -41.04
C TRP A 28 23.75 -6.46 -41.19
N ARG A 29 23.76 -6.98 -42.42
CA ARG A 29 23.31 -8.32 -42.82
C ARG A 29 24.49 -9.29 -42.89
N ALA A 30 24.18 -10.59 -42.95
CA ALA A 30 25.14 -11.68 -43.15
C ALA A 30 25.84 -11.66 -44.53
N GLY A 31 26.98 -12.35 -44.63
CA GLY A 31 27.64 -12.69 -45.89
C GLY A 31 29.09 -13.17 -45.74
N ASP A 32 29.27 -14.48 -45.81
CA ASP A 32 30.40 -15.25 -46.41
C ASP A 32 31.86 -15.14 -45.91
N GLU A 33 32.35 -16.31 -45.46
CA GLU A 33 33.73 -16.84 -45.53
C GLU A 33 34.26 -16.91 -47.01
N PRO A 34 35.57 -17.17 -47.34
CA PRO A 34 36.51 -18.03 -46.59
C PRO A 34 38.04 -17.76 -46.66
N ALA A 35 38.80 -18.64 -45.97
CA ALA A 35 40.02 -19.35 -46.42
C ALA A 35 41.45 -18.95 -45.98
N ARG A 36 42.08 -19.88 -45.22
CA ARG A 36 43.48 -20.43 -45.32
C ARG A 36 44.67 -19.51 -44.98
N GLN A 37 45.69 -19.91 -44.23
CA GLN A 37 46.58 -21.11 -44.27
C GLN A 37 47.01 -21.52 -42.83
N ASP A 38 47.20 -22.80 -42.48
CA ASP A 38 48.38 -23.68 -42.71
C ASP A 38 49.70 -23.01 -42.22
N ASP A 39 50.48 -23.52 -41.25
CA ASP A 39 51.16 -24.83 -41.08
C ASP A 39 51.35 -25.20 -39.56
N ASP A 40 51.76 -26.39 -39.08
CA ASP A 40 52.14 -27.66 -39.72
C ASP A 40 51.86 -28.92 -38.82
N ARG A 41 52.09 -30.12 -39.36
CA ARG A 41 51.87 -31.48 -38.79
C ARG A 41 53.13 -32.01 -38.07
N ARG A 42 53.07 -32.82 -36.97
CA ARG A 42 52.81 -34.29 -36.87
C ARG A 42 53.59 -35.18 -37.88
N PRO A 43 53.87 -36.50 -37.63
CA PRO A 43 53.99 -37.27 -36.37
C PRO A 43 55.04 -38.44 -36.36
N GLY A 44 55.32 -39.03 -35.19
CA GLY A 44 55.19 -40.50 -34.94
C GLY A 44 56.29 -41.56 -35.26
N ARG A 45 56.35 -42.55 -34.32
CA ARG A 45 56.83 -43.97 -34.39
C ARG A 45 58.32 -44.33 -34.39
N GLY A 46 58.67 -45.31 -33.55
CA GLY A 46 59.90 -46.11 -33.61
C GLY A 46 59.99 -47.16 -32.47
N SER A 47 60.49 -48.35 -32.79
CA SER A 47 60.66 -49.51 -31.90
C SER A 47 62.01 -50.20 -32.23
N ASP A 48 62.53 -51.25 -31.57
CA ASP A 48 62.06 -52.18 -30.51
C ASP A 48 63.26 -52.48 -29.56
N GLY A 49 63.07 -53.17 -28.42
CA GLY A 49 64.18 -53.86 -27.73
C GLY A 49 64.10 -54.10 -26.22
N ASP A 50 64.01 -55.37 -25.81
CA ASP A 50 64.36 -55.91 -24.47
C ASP A 50 65.89 -55.75 -24.19
N THR A 51 66.50 -55.96 -23.01
CA THR A 51 66.28 -56.93 -21.90
C THR A 51 66.90 -56.48 -20.55
N ASP A 52 66.40 -57.07 -19.46
CA ASP A 52 67.05 -57.39 -18.16
C ASP A 52 67.45 -56.31 -17.12
N GLY A 53 66.98 -56.52 -15.88
CA GLY A 53 67.35 -55.81 -14.66
C GLY A 53 66.41 -56.16 -13.48
N GLU A 54 66.91 -56.90 -12.48
CA GLU A 54 66.07 -57.61 -11.49
C GLU A 54 65.44 -56.77 -10.35
N ALA A 55 64.24 -57.22 -9.94
CA ALA A 55 63.68 -57.23 -8.58
C ALA A 55 63.91 -56.02 -7.62
N GLY A 56 62.85 -55.22 -7.43
CA GLY A 56 62.69 -54.31 -6.28
C GLY A 56 61.21 -54.15 -5.91
N GLN A 57 60.84 -54.45 -4.66
CA GLN A 57 59.45 -54.46 -4.19
C GLN A 57 58.91 -53.06 -3.83
N GLY A 58 57.61 -52.85 -4.07
CA GLY A 58 56.77 -51.98 -3.25
C GLY A 58 56.52 -50.56 -3.80
N GLY A 59 55.24 -50.21 -3.92
CA GLY A 59 54.83 -48.81 -4.15
C GLY A 59 53.82 -48.61 -5.28
N GLY A 60 52.68 -49.31 -5.25
CA GLY A 60 51.49 -48.86 -5.98
C GLY A 60 51.04 -47.52 -5.40
N ARG A 61 51.45 -46.41 -6.02
CA ARG A 61 50.90 -45.09 -5.73
C ARG A 61 49.66 -44.91 -6.59
N ASP A 62 48.50 -44.99 -5.94
CA ASP A 62 47.23 -44.65 -6.56
C ASP A 62 47.31 -43.26 -7.19
N ARG A 63 47.10 -43.20 -8.50
CA ARG A 63 46.69 -41.94 -9.13
C ARG A 63 45.27 -41.68 -8.64
N PRO A 64 44.95 -40.52 -8.07
CA PRO A 64 43.57 -40.24 -7.66
C PRO A 64 42.64 -40.30 -8.88
N ASP A 65 41.61 -41.13 -8.81
CA ASP A 65 40.60 -41.25 -9.87
C ASP A 65 40.04 -39.86 -10.21
N GLU A 66 40.19 -39.44 -11.47
CA GLU A 66 39.63 -38.18 -11.97
C GLU A 66 38.09 -38.21 -11.84
N ALA A 67 37.45 -39.35 -12.11
CA ALA A 67 36.03 -39.56 -11.87
C ALA A 67 35.62 -39.40 -10.38
N GLY A 68 36.51 -39.78 -9.44
CA GLY A 68 36.28 -39.59 -8.01
C GLY A 68 36.34 -38.11 -7.59
N ARG A 69 37.20 -37.32 -8.26
CA ARG A 69 37.29 -35.86 -8.09
C ARG A 69 36.11 -35.14 -8.70
N GLU A 70 35.74 -35.47 -9.94
CA GLU A 70 34.56 -34.92 -10.61
C GLU A 70 33.27 -35.16 -9.81
N HIS A 71 33.10 -36.36 -9.24
CA HIS A 71 31.99 -36.67 -8.34
C HIS A 71 32.04 -35.90 -7.01
N ALA A 72 33.22 -35.61 -6.45
CA ALA A 72 33.34 -34.76 -5.26
C ALA A 72 32.99 -33.30 -5.60
N GLU A 73 33.58 -32.73 -6.65
CA GLU A 73 33.29 -31.37 -7.11
C GLU A 73 31.83 -31.19 -7.54
N GLN A 74 31.17 -32.22 -8.06
CA GLN A 74 29.73 -32.20 -8.35
C GLN A 74 28.88 -32.23 -7.08
N ARG A 75 29.34 -32.89 -6.01
CA ARG A 75 28.67 -32.91 -4.69
C ARG A 75 28.81 -31.58 -3.96
N ASP A 76 30.02 -31.04 -3.90
CA ASP A 76 30.28 -29.76 -3.22
C ASP A 76 29.43 -28.65 -3.86
N ARG A 77 29.31 -28.64 -5.20
CA ARG A 77 28.39 -27.76 -5.94
C ARG A 77 26.91 -28.01 -5.64
N GLN A 78 26.49 -29.24 -5.33
CA GLN A 78 25.11 -29.55 -4.93
C GLN A 78 24.83 -29.09 -3.50
N GLU A 79 25.76 -29.30 -2.56
CA GLU A 79 25.65 -28.84 -1.18
C GLU A 79 25.68 -27.31 -1.09
N GLU A 80 26.54 -26.63 -1.85
CA GLU A 80 26.56 -25.17 -1.96
C GLU A 80 25.25 -24.65 -2.56
N ARG A 81 24.79 -25.15 -3.71
CA ARG A 81 23.48 -24.79 -4.28
C ARG A 81 22.33 -25.02 -3.31
N PHE A 82 22.39 -26.10 -2.51
CA PHE A 82 21.38 -26.38 -1.50
C PHE A 82 21.37 -25.32 -0.39
N ARG A 83 22.56 -24.90 0.07
CA ARG A 83 22.75 -23.82 1.06
C ARG A 83 22.33 -22.46 0.50
N GLU A 84 22.60 -22.17 -0.76
CA GLU A 84 22.17 -20.92 -1.41
C GLU A 84 20.66 -20.86 -1.62
N ALA A 85 20.04 -21.98 -2.01
CA ALA A 85 18.62 -22.03 -2.35
C ALA A 85 17.67 -21.87 -1.14
N THR A 86 18.19 -21.81 0.09
CA THR A 86 17.43 -21.47 1.31
C THR A 86 17.51 -19.98 1.69
N ARG A 87 18.39 -19.20 1.05
CA ARG A 87 18.49 -17.74 1.26
C ARG A 87 17.21 -16.99 0.88
N ASP A 88 17.14 -15.73 1.30
CA ASP A 88 16.12 -14.77 0.89
C ASP A 88 16.19 -14.55 -0.65
N PRO A 89 15.07 -14.64 -1.40
CA PRO A 89 15.06 -14.42 -2.85
C PRO A 89 15.42 -12.99 -3.29
N LEU A 90 15.48 -12.04 -2.36
CA LEU A 90 15.96 -10.67 -2.55
C LEU A 90 17.34 -10.44 -1.88
N ALA A 91 18.09 -11.47 -1.47
CA ALA A 91 19.42 -11.29 -0.84
C ALA A 91 20.40 -10.43 -1.68
N ASP A 92 20.35 -10.54 -3.00
CA ASP A 92 21.17 -9.77 -3.96
C ASP A 92 20.88 -8.25 -3.93
N SER A 93 19.82 -7.81 -3.26
CA SER A 93 19.46 -6.39 -3.07
C SER A 93 20.40 -5.62 -2.15
N GLY A 94 21.16 -6.33 -1.31
CA GLY A 94 21.96 -5.77 -0.23
C GLY A 94 21.22 -5.54 1.10
N VAL A 95 19.91 -5.84 1.19
CA VAL A 95 19.12 -5.71 2.43
C VAL A 95 18.72 -7.10 2.97
N PRO A 96 19.28 -7.54 4.11
CA PRO A 96 18.88 -8.81 4.73
C PRO A 96 17.41 -8.82 5.14
N GLY A 97 16.66 -9.84 4.71
CA GLY A 97 15.24 -9.99 5.05
C GLY A 97 14.28 -9.12 4.23
N GLU A 98 14.70 -8.56 3.08
CA GLU A 98 13.82 -7.72 2.26
C GLU A 98 12.55 -8.47 1.81
N ALA A 99 12.62 -9.77 1.46
CA ALA A 99 11.42 -10.51 1.06
C ALA A 99 10.45 -10.76 2.22
N ARG A 100 10.96 -10.92 3.45
CA ARG A 100 10.14 -10.97 4.67
C ARG A 100 9.41 -9.65 4.90
N ALA A 101 10.16 -8.54 4.87
CA ALA A 101 9.59 -7.21 5.04
C ALA A 101 8.54 -6.94 3.95
N ALA A 102 8.82 -7.34 2.71
CA ALA A 102 7.89 -7.25 1.60
C ALA A 102 6.62 -8.09 1.81
N ALA A 103 6.72 -9.32 2.30
CA ALA A 103 5.56 -10.17 2.58
C ALA A 103 4.65 -9.59 3.70
N ARG A 104 5.23 -8.96 4.73
CA ARG A 104 4.46 -8.23 5.75
C ARG A 104 3.76 -7.00 5.18
N VAL A 105 4.49 -6.16 4.43
CA VAL A 105 3.90 -4.97 3.77
C VAL A 105 2.81 -5.39 2.81
N GLN A 106 2.99 -6.47 2.04
CA GLN A 106 2.00 -6.92 1.07
C GLN A 106 0.68 -7.26 1.78
N ARG A 107 0.71 -7.98 2.91
CA ARG A 107 -0.49 -8.24 3.71
C ARG A 107 -1.15 -6.96 4.23
N ALA A 108 -0.36 -6.04 4.79
CA ALA A 108 -0.87 -4.76 5.31
C ALA A 108 -1.44 -3.84 4.20
N ALA A 109 -0.88 -3.91 3.00
CA ALA A 109 -1.36 -3.20 1.82
C ALA A 109 -2.64 -3.85 1.28
N GLN A 110 -2.65 -5.17 1.14
CA GLN A 110 -3.82 -5.93 0.68
C GLN A 110 -5.02 -5.65 1.59
N ALA A 111 -4.89 -5.79 2.92
CA ALA A 111 -5.98 -5.50 3.86
C ALA A 111 -6.52 -4.05 3.79
N ARG A 112 -5.74 -3.07 3.31
CA ARG A 112 -6.19 -1.67 3.09
C ARG A 112 -6.84 -1.47 1.71
N PHE A 113 -6.46 -2.27 0.72
CA PHE A 113 -7.02 -2.25 -0.64
C PHE A 113 -7.98 -3.42 -0.91
N GLU A 114 -8.42 -4.16 0.12
CA GLU A 114 -9.25 -5.35 -0.04
C GLU A 114 -10.71 -4.95 -0.28
N ILE A 115 -11.09 -4.98 -1.56
CA ILE A 115 -12.38 -4.50 -2.05
C ILE A 115 -13.47 -5.55 -1.76
N ARG A 116 -13.88 -5.59 -0.49
CA ARG A 116 -15.04 -6.34 0.01
C ARG A 116 -15.95 -5.53 0.94
N GLY A 117 -15.46 -4.45 1.55
CA GLY A 117 -16.28 -3.49 2.31
C GLY A 117 -16.73 -2.27 1.50
N ASN A 118 -15.92 -1.81 0.55
CA ASN A 118 -16.21 -0.62 -0.23
C ASN A 118 -16.64 -1.03 -1.64
N SER A 119 -17.81 -0.55 -2.10
CA SER A 119 -18.21 -0.66 -3.50
C SER A 119 -17.33 0.24 -4.38
N SER A 120 -16.07 -0.17 -4.61
CA SER A 120 -15.28 0.21 -5.79
C SER A 120 -15.20 -0.97 -6.74
N VAL A 121 -16.36 -1.53 -7.07
CA VAL A 121 -16.49 -2.31 -8.30
C VAL A 121 -16.11 -1.34 -9.43
N PHE A 122 -14.98 -1.57 -10.08
CA PHE A 122 -14.47 -0.79 -11.22
C PHE A 122 -15.33 -0.97 -12.50
N ASP A 123 -16.59 -1.38 -12.34
CA ASP A 123 -17.54 -1.59 -13.42
C ASP A 123 -18.28 -0.28 -13.78
N ARG A 124 -18.76 -0.28 -15.02
CA ARG A 124 -19.21 0.89 -15.78
C ARG A 124 -20.57 1.40 -15.32
N THR A 125 -20.61 1.97 -14.12
CA THR A 125 -21.77 2.75 -13.68
C THR A 125 -21.92 3.99 -14.56
N ASN A 126 -22.96 3.96 -15.38
CA ASN A 126 -23.31 5.03 -16.31
C ASN A 126 -23.73 6.27 -15.51
N PHE A 127 -22.98 7.36 -15.61
CA PHE A 127 -23.24 8.57 -14.82
C PHE A 127 -24.39 9.37 -15.44
N ASP A 128 -25.55 9.37 -14.78
CA ASP A 128 -26.56 10.37 -15.08
C ASP A 128 -26.11 11.77 -14.61
N ARG A 129 -26.61 12.82 -15.26
CA ARG A 129 -26.06 14.17 -15.18
C ARG A 129 -26.38 14.85 -13.84
N ALA A 130 -25.36 15.05 -13.01
CA ALA A 130 -25.37 16.06 -11.94
C ALA A 130 -24.15 16.99 -12.05
N HIS A 131 -24.40 18.30 -12.06
CA HIS A 131 -23.45 19.34 -12.49
C HIS A 131 -23.39 20.49 -11.48
N PHE A 132 -22.73 20.29 -10.33
CA PHE A 132 -22.65 21.30 -9.28
C PHE A 132 -21.26 21.37 -8.64
N GLY A 133 -20.63 22.56 -8.72
CA GLY A 133 -19.58 23.01 -7.80
C GLY A 133 -20.11 24.22 -7.03
N ASP A 134 -19.66 24.41 -5.78
CA ASP A 134 -20.00 25.53 -4.88
C ASP A 134 -21.49 25.93 -4.77
N VAL A 135 -22.41 25.00 -5.05
CA VAL A 135 -23.84 25.17 -4.76
C VAL A 135 -24.11 24.75 -3.32
N TYR A 136 -24.65 25.69 -2.56
CA TYR A 136 -25.21 25.48 -1.23
C TYR A 136 -26.33 24.43 -1.30
N VAL A 137 -26.09 23.24 -0.75
CA VAL A 137 -27.09 22.17 -0.70
C VAL A 137 -27.95 22.36 0.54
N GLY A 138 -29.11 22.95 0.35
CA GLY A 138 -30.28 22.82 1.21
C GLY A 138 -31.50 22.64 0.31
N ALA A 139 -32.21 21.52 0.44
CA ALA A 139 -33.44 21.32 -0.32
C ALA A 139 -34.52 22.28 0.23
N ARG A 140 -35.10 23.10 -0.68
CA ARG A 140 -35.99 24.26 -0.46
C ARG A 140 -35.21 25.57 -0.16
N ASP A 141 -35.41 26.55 -1.05
CA ASP A 141 -34.77 27.87 -1.15
C ASP A 141 -33.27 27.92 -1.49
N THR A 142 -32.95 27.65 -2.77
CA THR A 142 -31.64 27.97 -3.36
C THR A 142 -31.66 29.33 -4.07
N ALA A 143 -31.10 30.36 -3.46
CA ALA A 143 -30.55 31.51 -4.16
C ALA A 143 -29.01 31.42 -4.14
N ALA A 144 -28.35 31.82 -5.23
CA ALA A 144 -26.90 32.01 -5.22
C ALA A 144 -26.51 33.05 -4.16
N PRO A 145 -25.30 33.00 -3.56
CA PRO A 145 -24.89 33.98 -2.56
C PRO A 145 -25.00 35.39 -3.14
N VAL A 146 -25.89 36.19 -2.57
CA VAL A 146 -26.05 37.59 -2.95
C VAL A 146 -24.81 38.34 -2.47
N PHE A 147 -24.04 38.89 -3.41
CA PHE A 147 -22.94 39.80 -3.13
C PHE A 147 -23.52 41.16 -2.70
N GLY A 148 -22.87 41.85 -1.75
CA GLY A 148 -23.46 42.98 -1.02
C GLY A 148 -23.96 42.58 0.38
N ASP A 149 -24.95 43.30 0.89
CA ASP A 149 -25.46 43.13 2.25
C ASP A 149 -26.10 41.74 2.47
N VAL A 150 -25.65 41.04 3.52
CA VAL A 150 -26.20 39.75 3.93
C VAL A 150 -27.57 39.97 4.57
N PRO A 151 -28.65 39.31 4.11
CA PRO A 151 -29.97 39.43 4.71
C PRO A 151 -30.00 38.95 6.17
N GLU A 152 -30.75 39.66 7.02
CA GLU A 152 -30.92 39.26 8.43
C GLU A 152 -31.55 37.87 8.56
N ASP A 153 -32.50 37.51 7.69
CA ASP A 153 -33.09 36.17 7.60
C ASP A 153 -32.04 35.08 7.35
N GLU A 154 -30.94 35.39 6.66
CA GLU A 154 -29.83 34.44 6.46
C GLU A 154 -29.04 34.26 7.76
N LEU A 155 -28.74 35.35 8.47
CA LEU A 155 -28.04 35.31 9.75
C LEU A 155 -28.87 34.59 10.82
N ASP A 156 -30.19 34.82 10.88
CA ASP A 156 -31.10 34.14 11.82
C ASP A 156 -31.24 32.64 11.54
N ARG A 157 -31.27 32.22 10.27
CA ARG A 157 -31.17 30.79 9.91
C ARG A 157 -29.83 30.20 10.37
N LEU A 158 -28.73 30.90 10.16
CA LEU A 158 -27.40 30.43 10.60
C LEU A 158 -27.31 30.28 12.12
N ARG A 159 -27.86 31.21 12.91
CA ARG A 159 -27.89 31.10 14.39
C ARG A 159 -28.56 29.82 14.90
N GLN A 160 -29.58 29.32 14.21
CA GLN A 160 -30.29 28.10 14.61
C GLN A 160 -29.51 26.82 14.27
N VAL A 161 -28.89 26.79 13.10
CA VAL A 161 -28.23 25.60 12.51
C VAL A 161 -26.77 25.48 12.94
N TYR A 162 -26.06 26.60 13.14
CA TYR A 162 -24.63 26.59 13.40
C TYR A 162 -24.27 25.91 14.73
N ARG A 163 -23.19 25.12 14.71
CA ARG A 163 -22.58 24.54 15.90
C ARG A 163 -21.14 25.02 15.95
N ALA A 164 -20.82 25.78 17.00
CA ALA A 164 -19.53 26.43 17.15
C ALA A 164 -18.44 25.37 17.42
N PRO A 165 -17.38 25.28 16.60
CA PRO A 165 -16.32 24.30 16.84
C PRO A 165 -15.45 24.71 18.02
N ALA A 166 -14.71 23.76 18.62
CA ALA A 166 -13.94 23.98 19.85
C ALA A 166 -12.97 25.18 19.81
N GLY A 167 -12.39 25.51 18.63
CA GLY A 167 -11.50 26.66 18.46
C GLY A 167 -12.19 28.03 18.28
N TYR A 168 -13.52 28.06 18.17
CA TYR A 168 -14.30 29.27 17.88
C TYR A 168 -14.07 30.44 18.87
N PRO A 169 -13.97 30.24 20.20
CA PRO A 169 -13.67 31.33 21.13
C PRO A 169 -12.31 31.99 20.86
N THR A 170 -11.35 31.25 20.30
CA THR A 170 -10.04 31.80 19.92
C THR A 170 -10.13 32.61 18.64
N LEU A 171 -10.86 32.14 17.61
CA LEU A 171 -11.13 32.95 16.41
C LEU A 171 -11.77 34.29 16.77
N LYS A 172 -12.81 34.26 17.63
CA LYS A 172 -13.52 35.45 18.12
C LYS A 172 -12.61 36.42 18.88
N ARG A 173 -11.69 35.90 19.72
CA ARG A 173 -10.70 36.70 20.45
C ARG A 173 -9.72 37.39 19.50
N VAL A 174 -9.21 36.66 18.50
CA VAL A 174 -8.27 37.20 17.51
C VAL A 174 -8.93 38.24 16.62
N LEU A 175 -10.14 37.99 16.09
CA LEU A 175 -10.89 38.96 15.31
C LEU A 175 -11.15 40.26 16.10
N ARG A 176 -11.51 40.15 17.39
CA ARG A 176 -11.68 41.31 18.28
C ARG A 176 -10.40 42.12 18.48
N GLY A 177 -9.25 41.45 18.61
CA GLY A 177 -7.96 42.11 18.82
C GLY A 177 -7.33 42.70 17.55
N ARG A 178 -7.45 42.01 16.40
CA ARG A 178 -6.76 42.37 15.14
C ARG A 178 -7.63 43.10 14.12
N ARG A 179 -8.96 43.13 14.30
CA ARG A 179 -10.00 43.61 13.36
C ARG A 179 -10.09 42.85 12.03
N VAL A 180 -8.98 42.36 11.50
CA VAL A 180 -8.89 41.46 10.35
C VAL A 180 -8.54 40.06 10.83
N LEU A 181 -9.20 39.05 10.25
CA LEU A 181 -8.88 37.63 10.41
C LEU A 181 -8.82 36.96 9.03
N VAL A 182 -7.74 36.22 8.75
CA VAL A 182 -7.67 35.35 7.57
C VAL A 182 -7.96 33.91 8.03
N LEU A 183 -9.12 33.39 7.64
CA LEU A 183 -9.62 32.08 8.03
C LEU A 183 -9.36 31.05 6.92
N GLY A 184 -8.37 30.19 7.17
CA GLY A 184 -7.89 29.18 6.23
C GLY A 184 -8.61 27.85 6.34
N GLY A 185 -9.05 27.28 5.22
CA GLY A 185 -9.53 25.90 5.22
C GLY A 185 -9.85 25.39 3.81
N PRO A 186 -9.80 24.07 3.57
CA PRO A 186 -10.29 23.45 2.34
C PRO A 186 -11.75 23.82 2.02
N PRO A 187 -12.20 23.64 0.77
CA PRO A 187 -13.61 23.77 0.39
C PRO A 187 -14.53 22.94 1.30
N GLY A 188 -15.76 23.41 1.50
CA GLY A 188 -16.78 22.67 2.26
C GLY A 188 -16.55 22.53 3.77
N THR A 189 -15.46 23.03 4.36
CA THR A 189 -15.18 22.92 5.81
C THR A 189 -16.07 23.77 6.73
N GLY A 190 -17.02 24.54 6.18
CA GLY A 190 -17.79 25.52 6.96
C GLY A 190 -17.04 26.83 7.24
N ARG A 191 -15.82 27.03 6.68
CA ARG A 191 -15.01 28.26 6.78
C ARG A 191 -15.82 29.55 6.54
N LEU A 192 -16.68 29.57 5.53
CA LEU A 192 -17.52 30.73 5.18
C LEU A 192 -18.63 30.96 6.22
N THR A 193 -19.32 29.90 6.63
CA THR A 193 -20.36 29.92 7.67
C THR A 193 -19.80 30.40 9.01
N THR A 194 -18.62 29.91 9.40
CA THR A 194 -17.88 30.33 10.61
C THR A 194 -17.51 31.82 10.52
N GLY A 195 -17.04 32.30 9.36
CA GLY A 195 -16.77 33.72 9.15
C GLY A 195 -18.01 34.61 9.33
N LEU A 196 -19.16 34.19 8.79
CA LEU A 196 -20.45 34.89 8.97
C LEU A 196 -20.90 34.92 10.44
N CYS A 197 -20.85 33.79 11.14
CA CYS A 197 -21.27 33.72 12.55
C CYS A 197 -20.36 34.56 13.45
N LEU A 198 -19.04 34.55 13.20
CA LEU A 198 -18.09 35.42 13.90
C LEU A 198 -18.41 36.89 13.70
N LEU A 199 -18.66 37.32 12.44
CA LEU A 199 -19.01 38.70 12.11
C LEU A 199 -20.35 39.12 12.72
N ASP A 200 -21.38 38.26 12.65
CA ASP A 200 -22.67 38.50 13.28
C ASP A 200 -22.54 38.70 14.80
N GLU A 201 -21.83 37.81 15.50
CA GLU A 201 -21.66 37.91 16.95
C GLU A 201 -20.85 39.13 17.41
N VAL A 202 -19.82 39.55 16.67
CA VAL A 202 -19.04 40.74 17.04
C VAL A 202 -19.76 42.05 16.71
N THR A 203 -20.48 42.11 15.59
CA THR A 203 -21.26 43.30 15.20
C THR A 203 -22.52 43.48 16.07
N THR A 204 -23.20 42.39 16.45
CA THR A 204 -24.30 42.42 17.43
C THR A 204 -23.84 43.03 18.75
N ALA A 205 -22.73 42.53 19.31
CA ALA A 205 -22.19 43.03 20.57
C ALA A 205 -21.78 44.52 20.53
N VAL A 206 -21.32 45.05 19.38
CA VAL A 206 -21.05 46.48 19.22
C VAL A 206 -22.36 47.29 19.20
N ARG A 207 -23.40 46.80 18.52
CA ARG A 207 -24.72 47.46 18.47
C ARG A 207 -25.40 47.50 19.83
N ASP A 208 -25.33 46.41 20.60
CA ASP A 208 -25.93 46.34 21.94
C ASP A 208 -25.24 47.32 22.91
N MET A 209 -23.91 47.40 22.85
CA MET A 209 -23.11 48.36 23.64
C MET A 209 -23.40 49.83 23.24
N ALA A 210 -23.59 50.11 21.95
CA ALA A 210 -23.98 51.44 21.48
C ALA A 210 -25.42 51.80 21.88
N SER A 211 -26.34 50.82 21.88
CA SER A 211 -27.75 51.02 22.22
C SER A 211 -27.96 51.18 23.74
N GLY A 212 -27.15 50.50 24.57
CA GLY A 212 -27.13 50.66 26.03
C GLY A 212 -26.63 52.03 26.54
N ALA A 213 -26.04 52.85 25.67
CA ALA A 213 -25.53 54.18 26.02
C ALA A 213 -26.56 55.32 25.82
N GLY A 214 -27.72 55.04 25.23
CA GLY A 214 -28.78 56.02 24.95
C GLY A 214 -29.94 55.93 25.95
N LYS A 215 -30.37 57.07 26.51
CA LYS A 215 -31.71 57.15 27.13
C LYS A 215 -32.77 56.81 26.07
N PRO A 216 -33.83 56.04 26.41
CA PRO A 216 -34.93 55.83 25.49
C PRO A 216 -35.66 57.16 25.27
N VAL A 217 -35.50 57.74 24.08
CA VAL A 217 -36.36 58.83 23.62
C VAL A 217 -37.67 58.19 23.21
N SER A 218 -38.71 58.40 24.01
CA SER A 218 -40.05 57.90 23.73
C SER A 218 -40.52 58.38 22.37
N GLU A 219 -40.90 57.46 21.48
CA GLU A 219 -41.60 57.81 20.25
C GLU A 219 -42.93 58.48 20.59
N ALA A 220 -43.02 59.78 20.32
CA ALA A 220 -44.28 60.50 20.39
C ALA A 220 -45.07 60.21 19.11
N ALA A 221 -46.10 59.36 19.23
CA ALA A 221 -46.98 59.02 18.12
C ALA A 221 -47.75 60.26 17.63
N GLY A 222 -47.30 60.83 16.50
CA GLY A 222 -48.06 61.81 15.72
C GLY A 222 -49.05 61.09 14.79
N PRO A 223 -50.36 61.37 14.85
CA PRO A 223 -51.34 60.69 14.00
C PRO A 223 -51.46 61.38 12.65
N ASP A 224 -50.68 60.94 11.66
CA ASP A 224 -51.00 61.22 10.24
C ASP A 224 -50.52 60.09 9.33
N GLY A 225 -51.46 59.36 8.76
CA GLY A 225 -51.18 58.20 7.92
C GLY A 225 -50.82 58.60 6.49
N ARG A 226 -49.53 58.48 6.12
CA ARG A 226 -49.09 58.48 4.70
C ARG A 226 -47.87 57.58 4.49
N THR A 227 -48.14 56.39 3.99
CA THR A 227 -47.32 55.59 3.05
C THR A 227 -45.80 55.79 3.03
N GLY A 228 -45.07 54.76 3.48
CA GLY A 228 -44.07 54.16 2.60
C GLY A 228 -42.66 54.72 2.60
N THR A 229 -42.00 54.77 3.75
CA THR A 229 -40.53 54.64 3.82
C THR A 229 -40.17 53.54 4.80
N GLY A 230 -40.15 52.30 4.30
CA GLY A 230 -39.43 51.23 5.00
C GLY A 230 -37.97 51.65 5.11
N VAL A 231 -37.50 51.86 6.35
CA VAL A 231 -36.06 52.01 6.62
C VAL A 231 -35.43 50.69 6.22
N LEU A 232 -34.84 50.64 5.02
CA LEU A 232 -34.00 49.54 4.60
C LEU A 232 -32.79 49.52 5.52
N THR A 233 -32.89 48.74 6.59
CA THR A 233 -31.75 48.37 7.42
C THR A 233 -30.74 47.68 6.52
N ARG A 234 -29.69 48.41 6.12
CA ARG A 234 -28.51 47.84 5.49
C ARG A 234 -28.02 46.67 6.36
N GLY A 235 -27.57 45.61 5.71
CA GLY A 235 -27.14 44.39 6.39
C GLY A 235 -25.95 44.66 7.30
N ARG A 236 -25.94 44.05 8.49
CA ARG A 236 -24.84 44.20 9.45
C ARG A 236 -23.52 43.61 8.97
N VAL A 237 -23.58 42.71 8.00
CA VAL A 237 -22.45 42.08 7.33
C VAL A 237 -22.58 42.27 5.82
N THR A 238 -21.51 42.67 5.14
CA THR A 238 -21.46 42.85 3.68
C THR A 238 -20.47 41.84 3.08
N ARG A 239 -20.83 41.20 1.97
CA ARG A 239 -19.97 40.31 1.17
C ARG A 239 -19.33 41.09 0.03
N LEU A 240 -18.00 41.12 -0.04
CA LEU A 240 -17.27 41.77 -1.13
C LEU A 240 -17.49 41.03 -2.46
N ALA A 241 -17.74 41.77 -3.54
CA ALA A 241 -17.93 41.18 -4.87
C ALA A 241 -16.60 40.71 -5.50
N PRO A 242 -16.60 39.68 -6.36
CA PRO A 242 -15.38 39.19 -7.00
C PRO A 242 -14.66 40.22 -7.87
N SER A 243 -15.40 41.17 -8.45
CA SER A 243 -14.86 42.32 -9.21
C SER A 243 -13.97 43.23 -8.37
N ASP A 244 -14.28 43.33 -7.08
CA ASP A 244 -13.74 44.36 -6.19
C ASP A 244 -12.56 43.82 -5.37
N LEU A 245 -12.25 42.52 -5.52
CA LEU A 245 -11.11 41.87 -4.88
C LEU A 245 -9.77 42.53 -5.19
N GLY A 246 -9.61 43.12 -6.37
CA GLY A 246 -8.42 43.88 -6.74
C GLY A 246 -8.17 45.11 -5.86
N LEU A 247 -9.23 45.70 -5.28
CA LEU A 247 -9.11 46.85 -4.37
C LEU A 247 -8.40 46.46 -3.06
N LEU A 248 -8.47 45.21 -2.62
CA LEU A 248 -7.72 44.74 -1.44
C LEU A 248 -6.20 44.87 -1.59
N SER A 249 -5.69 44.96 -2.83
CA SER A 249 -4.27 45.16 -3.13
C SER A 249 -3.96 46.55 -3.70
N ALA A 250 -4.94 47.22 -4.33
CA ALA A 250 -4.76 48.53 -4.96
C ALA A 250 -5.13 49.70 -4.03
N ASP A 251 -6.20 49.57 -3.24
CA ASP A 251 -6.72 50.59 -2.34
C ASP A 251 -7.51 49.95 -1.16
N PRO A 252 -6.81 49.50 -0.10
CA PRO A 252 -7.45 48.93 1.09
C PRO A 252 -8.34 49.93 1.85
N ASP A 253 -8.10 51.24 1.67
CA ASP A 253 -8.86 52.30 2.33
C ASP A 253 -10.27 52.40 1.71
N ALA A 254 -10.38 52.37 0.38
CA ALA A 254 -11.67 52.34 -0.31
C ALA A 254 -12.53 51.12 0.08
N VAL A 255 -11.91 49.96 0.31
CA VAL A 255 -12.61 48.76 0.79
C VAL A 255 -13.14 48.97 2.22
N ALA A 256 -12.34 49.57 3.11
CA ALA A 256 -12.77 49.89 4.47
C ALA A 256 -13.86 50.98 4.50
N ASP A 257 -13.82 51.93 3.57
CA ASP A 257 -14.81 53.01 3.45
C ASP A 257 -16.20 52.47 3.05
N GLY A 258 -16.26 51.38 2.27
CA GLY A 258 -17.50 50.67 1.95
C GLY A 258 -18.15 49.92 3.13
N VAL A 259 -17.43 49.66 4.23
CA VAL A 259 -17.96 48.96 5.42
C VAL A 259 -18.68 49.94 6.35
N LEU A 260 -19.86 49.56 6.86
CA LEU A 260 -20.57 50.33 7.89
C LEU A 260 -19.75 50.44 9.19
N ASP A 261 -19.93 51.54 9.91
CA ASP A 261 -19.36 51.72 11.25
C ASP A 261 -19.92 50.67 12.21
N GLY A 262 -19.03 49.95 12.89
CA GLY A 262 -19.39 48.77 13.71
C GLY A 262 -19.88 47.55 12.91
N GLY A 263 -19.86 47.59 11.57
CA GLY A 263 -20.27 46.50 10.68
C GLY A 263 -19.19 45.46 10.39
N GLY A 264 -19.56 44.44 9.61
CA GLY A 264 -18.69 43.32 9.23
C GLY A 264 -18.48 43.19 7.73
N LEU A 265 -17.26 42.86 7.30
CA LEU A 265 -16.92 42.56 5.91
C LEU A 265 -16.50 41.09 5.76
N LEU A 266 -17.18 40.34 4.89
CA LEU A 266 -16.74 39.01 4.47
C LEU A 266 -16.13 39.07 3.07
N VAL A 267 -14.92 38.51 2.93
CA VAL A 267 -14.22 38.39 1.66
C VAL A 267 -13.97 36.90 1.39
N GLN A 268 -14.35 36.40 0.21
CA GLN A 268 -13.96 35.06 -0.24
C GLN A 268 -12.87 35.20 -1.32
N LEU A 269 -11.64 34.76 -1.03
CA LEU A 269 -10.56 34.80 -2.01
C LEU A 269 -10.66 33.61 -2.97
N PRO A 270 -10.34 33.81 -4.27
CA PRO A 270 -10.52 32.80 -5.29
C PRO A 270 -9.51 31.66 -5.15
N GLU A 271 -9.95 30.43 -5.44
CA GLU A 271 -9.08 29.25 -5.38
C GLU A 271 -8.13 29.14 -6.60
N SER A 272 -8.29 30.05 -7.58
CA SER A 272 -7.47 30.15 -8.79
C SER A 272 -6.90 31.55 -8.97
N ALA A 273 -5.69 31.62 -9.54
CA ALA A 273 -4.97 32.87 -9.80
C ALA A 273 -5.79 33.82 -10.68
N GLY A 274 -6.28 33.36 -11.84
CA GLY A 274 -7.01 34.22 -12.78
C GLY A 274 -6.26 35.53 -13.06
N ASP A 275 -6.99 36.64 -13.07
CA ASP A 275 -6.45 38.00 -13.15
C ASP A 275 -6.27 38.66 -11.76
N PHE A 276 -6.32 37.87 -10.67
CA PHE A 276 -6.34 38.37 -9.29
C PHE A 276 -4.94 38.30 -8.62
N THR A 277 -4.45 39.46 -8.19
CA THR A 277 -3.24 39.57 -7.35
C THR A 277 -3.61 39.47 -5.88
N ALA A 278 -3.21 38.36 -5.24
CA ALA A 278 -3.43 38.14 -3.82
C ALA A 278 -2.81 39.26 -2.94
N PRO A 279 -3.53 39.76 -1.92
CA PRO A 279 -2.99 40.79 -1.04
C PRO A 279 -1.84 40.25 -0.19
N GLN A 280 -0.93 41.14 0.20
CA GLN A 280 0.17 40.86 1.11
C GLN A 280 -0.18 41.30 2.54
N GLU A 281 0.64 40.91 3.52
CA GLU A 281 0.44 41.32 4.93
C GLU A 281 0.33 42.84 5.12
N LEU A 282 1.06 43.63 4.33
CA LEU A 282 1.06 45.10 4.41
C LEU A 282 -0.29 45.70 3.98
N HIS A 283 -1.00 45.06 3.05
CA HIS A 283 -2.35 45.48 2.65
C HIS A 283 -3.37 45.17 3.75
N LEU A 284 -3.21 44.03 4.45
CA LEU A 284 -4.04 43.65 5.59
C LEU A 284 -3.82 44.57 6.80
N ASP A 285 -2.62 45.15 6.95
CA ASP A 285 -2.31 46.18 7.95
C ASP A 285 -3.10 47.47 7.72
N ALA A 286 -3.08 47.98 6.48
CA ALA A 286 -3.83 49.18 6.10
C ALA A 286 -5.34 48.99 6.36
N LEU A 287 -5.88 47.85 5.90
CA LEU A 287 -7.26 47.47 6.16
C LEU A 287 -7.57 47.39 7.67
N ALA A 288 -6.71 46.75 8.47
CA ALA A 288 -6.89 46.65 9.91
C ALA A 288 -6.88 48.02 10.60
N ALA A 289 -5.95 48.90 10.23
CA ALA A 289 -5.84 50.25 10.79
C ALA A 289 -7.10 51.09 10.52
N ARG A 290 -7.68 51.00 9.32
CA ARG A 290 -8.96 51.67 8.98
C ARG A 290 -10.15 51.08 9.74
N LEU A 291 -10.26 49.76 9.81
CA LEU A 291 -11.34 49.09 10.54
C LEU A 291 -11.33 49.38 12.05
N VAL A 292 -10.14 49.61 12.65
CA VAL A 292 -10.03 50.11 14.03
C VAL A 292 -10.75 51.45 14.20
N ALA A 293 -10.56 52.40 13.28
CA ALA A 293 -11.16 53.73 13.36
C ALA A 293 -12.69 53.72 13.27
N LYS A 294 -13.25 52.80 12.46
CA LYS A 294 -14.71 52.60 12.32
C LYS A 294 -15.33 51.66 13.37
N GLY A 295 -14.51 50.99 14.19
CA GLY A 295 -14.96 49.94 15.11
C GLY A 295 -15.43 48.65 14.43
N SER A 296 -15.21 48.52 13.11
CA SER A 296 -15.69 47.45 12.24
C SER A 296 -14.75 46.23 12.21
N TYR A 297 -15.13 45.18 11.48
CA TYR A 297 -14.40 43.91 11.42
C TYR A 297 -14.37 43.32 10.00
N ALA A 298 -13.34 42.54 9.66
CA ALA A 298 -13.27 41.81 8.41
C ALA A 298 -12.78 40.36 8.59
N VAL A 299 -13.38 39.43 7.85
CA VAL A 299 -12.94 38.03 7.73
C VAL A 299 -12.67 37.71 6.25
N LEU A 300 -11.44 37.32 5.95
CA LEU A 300 -11.01 36.83 4.64
C LEU A 300 -10.98 35.30 4.68
N VAL A 301 -11.71 34.65 3.78
CA VAL A 301 -11.80 33.19 3.68
C VAL A 301 -10.86 32.70 2.57
N VAL A 302 -9.96 31.77 2.91
CA VAL A 302 -8.86 31.35 2.04
C VAL A 302 -8.74 29.83 2.00
N SER A 303 -8.44 29.27 0.82
CA SER A 303 -8.03 27.86 0.69
C SER A 303 -6.49 27.76 0.77
N PRO A 304 -5.89 26.84 1.55
CA PRO A 304 -4.43 26.74 1.65
C PRO A 304 -3.72 26.54 0.30
N ALA A 305 -4.36 25.83 -0.63
CA ALA A 305 -3.89 25.61 -2.00
C ALA A 305 -4.07 26.80 -2.96
N SER A 306 -4.73 27.88 -2.52
CA SER A 306 -4.96 29.08 -3.34
C SER A 306 -3.71 29.97 -3.41
N PRO A 307 -3.61 30.90 -4.39
CA PRO A 307 -2.53 31.88 -4.44
C PRO A 307 -2.41 32.74 -3.17
N ALA A 308 -3.52 32.96 -2.46
CA ALA A 308 -3.58 33.67 -1.20
C ALA A 308 -3.27 32.80 0.03
N GLY A 309 -3.02 31.49 -0.14
CA GLY A 309 -2.72 30.56 0.96
C GLY A 309 -1.53 30.97 1.81
N HIS A 310 -0.56 31.69 1.24
CA HIS A 310 0.58 32.27 1.96
C HIS A 310 0.19 33.17 3.14
N LEU A 311 -1.01 33.78 3.12
CA LEU A 311 -1.54 34.59 4.22
C LEU A 311 -1.84 33.77 5.50
N LEU A 312 -1.93 32.44 5.39
CA LEU A 312 -2.17 31.55 6.54
C LEU A 312 -0.93 31.37 7.43
N GLY A 313 0.27 31.45 6.84
CA GLY A 313 1.53 31.52 7.60
C GLY A 313 1.81 32.93 8.18
N GLY A 314 1.01 33.92 7.79
CA GLY A 314 1.10 35.29 8.26
C GLY A 314 0.40 35.55 9.60
N ARG A 315 0.64 36.72 10.19
CA ARG A 315 0.11 37.13 11.50
C ARG A 315 -1.41 37.20 11.58
N TYR A 316 -2.13 37.33 10.46
CA TYR A 316 -3.59 37.34 10.43
C TYR A 316 -4.20 35.96 10.18
N GLY A 317 -3.39 34.98 9.77
CA GLY A 317 -3.79 33.61 9.47
C GLY A 317 -4.20 32.82 10.71
N LEU A 318 -5.33 32.10 10.60
CA LEU A 318 -5.69 30.97 11.46
C LEU A 318 -6.38 29.90 10.62
N ALA A 319 -6.07 28.63 10.89
CA ALA A 319 -6.85 27.51 10.36
C ALA A 319 -8.26 27.52 10.94
N CYS A 320 -9.26 27.23 10.10
CA CYS A 320 -10.63 26.99 10.52
C CYS A 320 -10.68 25.66 11.26
N PRO A 321 -11.10 25.64 12.55
CA PRO A 321 -11.32 24.40 13.27
C PRO A 321 -12.38 23.54 12.55
N PRO A 322 -12.27 22.20 12.60
CA PRO A 322 -13.30 21.32 12.07
C PRO A 322 -14.62 21.53 12.82
N ALA A 323 -15.74 21.47 12.09
CA ALA A 323 -17.06 21.46 12.70
C ALA A 323 -17.27 20.21 13.57
N PRO A 324 -18.10 20.26 14.63
CA PRO A 324 -18.46 19.07 15.41
C PRO A 324 -19.39 18.19 14.56
N ALA A 325 -18.81 17.34 13.73
CA ALA A 325 -19.53 16.62 12.68
C ALA A 325 -20.56 15.62 13.23
N GLU A 326 -20.27 14.97 14.36
CA GLU A 326 -21.20 14.02 15.00
C GLU A 326 -22.42 14.74 15.58
N GLU A 327 -22.24 15.78 16.40
CA GLU A 327 -23.33 16.61 16.94
C GLU A 327 -24.21 17.21 15.81
N LEU A 328 -23.57 17.62 14.71
CA LEU A 328 -24.26 18.19 13.56
C LEU A 328 -25.07 17.12 12.81
N LEU A 329 -24.50 15.92 12.61
CA LEU A 329 -25.14 14.78 11.97
C LEU A 329 -26.35 14.29 12.78
N GLU A 330 -26.20 14.16 14.11
CA GLU A 330 -27.31 13.83 15.03
C GLU A 330 -28.42 14.87 14.95
N TRP A 331 -28.09 16.16 15.03
CA TRP A 331 -29.08 17.24 14.93
C TRP A 331 -29.79 17.28 13.56
N GLN A 332 -29.06 17.03 12.46
CA GLN A 332 -29.63 16.93 11.12
C GLN A 332 -30.56 15.71 10.98
N LEU A 333 -30.19 14.57 11.55
CA LEU A 333 -31.04 13.37 11.55
C LEU A 333 -32.34 13.62 12.34
N VAL A 334 -32.26 14.23 13.52
CA VAL A 334 -33.44 14.65 14.30
C VAL A 334 -34.34 15.57 13.47
N ARG A 335 -33.77 16.56 12.77
CA ARG A 335 -34.50 17.48 11.90
C ARG A 335 -35.19 16.77 10.72
N HIS A 336 -34.51 15.87 10.03
CA HIS A 336 -35.04 15.13 8.88
C HIS A 336 -36.08 14.05 9.23
N LEU A 337 -36.18 13.70 10.52
CA LEU A 337 -37.14 12.74 11.06
C LEU A 337 -38.20 13.37 11.99
N ALA A 338 -38.16 14.68 12.24
CA ALA A 338 -39.10 15.36 13.13
C ALA A 338 -40.58 15.16 12.73
N ASP A 339 -40.87 15.17 11.42
CA ASP A 339 -42.21 14.96 10.87
C ASP A 339 -42.50 13.46 10.58
N CYS A 340 -41.63 12.53 10.99
CA CYS A 340 -41.79 11.11 10.68
C CYS A 340 -42.85 10.46 11.60
N PRO A 341 -43.92 9.83 11.07
CA PRO A 341 -44.99 9.27 11.89
C PRO A 341 -44.61 7.97 12.63
N ALA A 342 -43.42 7.42 12.41
CA ALA A 342 -42.96 6.20 13.06
C ALA A 342 -42.32 6.51 14.44
N PRO A 343 -42.83 5.95 15.56
CA PRO A 343 -42.40 6.33 16.91
C PRO A 343 -40.94 5.96 17.23
N ASP A 344 -40.33 5.05 16.46
CA ASP A 344 -38.92 4.67 16.53
C ASP A 344 -38.21 4.98 15.19
N ALA A 345 -38.47 6.16 14.62
CA ALA A 345 -37.74 6.63 13.45
C ALA A 345 -36.28 6.98 13.79
N LEU A 346 -36.09 7.75 14.86
CA LEU A 346 -34.78 8.26 15.27
C LEU A 346 -33.85 7.13 15.74
N GLY A 347 -34.31 6.22 16.60
CA GLY A 347 -33.50 5.09 17.09
C GLY A 347 -33.02 4.17 15.97
N ARG A 348 -33.88 3.87 14.99
CA ARG A 348 -33.46 3.16 13.76
C ARG A 348 -32.43 3.94 12.95
N GLY A 349 -32.57 5.26 12.83
CA GLY A 349 -31.60 6.12 12.15
C GLY A 349 -30.22 6.09 12.82
N GLU A 350 -30.17 6.24 14.14
CA GLU A 350 -28.92 6.14 14.92
C GLU A 350 -28.28 4.75 14.82
N GLN A 351 -29.10 3.68 14.80
CA GLN A 351 -28.61 2.31 14.63
C GLN A 351 -28.00 2.09 13.25
N ILE A 352 -28.53 2.72 12.19
CA ILE A 352 -27.94 2.70 10.85
C ILE A 352 -26.58 3.40 10.84
N LEU A 353 -26.48 4.60 11.43
CA LEU A 353 -25.22 5.36 11.49
C LEU A 353 -24.09 4.59 12.21
N LYS A 354 -24.44 3.72 13.16
CA LYS A 354 -23.51 2.89 13.94
C LYS A 354 -23.27 1.50 13.32
N HIS A 355 -23.90 1.16 12.20
CA HIS A 355 -23.83 -0.18 11.60
C HIS A 355 -22.50 -0.37 10.82
N PRO A 356 -21.72 -1.45 11.02
CA PRO A 356 -20.43 -1.67 10.35
C PRO A 356 -20.48 -1.49 8.82
N LEU A 357 -21.36 -2.23 8.12
CA LEU A 357 -21.53 -2.10 6.66
C LEU A 357 -21.89 -0.68 6.17
N PHE A 358 -22.49 0.18 7.01
CA PHE A 358 -22.76 1.57 6.66
C PHE A 358 -21.50 2.42 6.81
N LEU A 359 -20.73 2.24 7.88
CA LEU A 359 -19.44 2.89 8.09
C LEU A 359 -18.41 2.48 7.02
N ASP A 360 -18.40 1.20 6.63
CA ASP A 360 -17.59 0.68 5.53
C ASP A 360 -17.97 1.38 4.21
N ALA A 361 -19.26 1.35 3.83
CA ALA A 361 -19.73 1.98 2.59
C ALA A 361 -19.54 3.50 2.54
N LEU A 362 -19.63 4.19 3.68
CA LEU A 362 -19.28 5.61 3.81
C LEU A 362 -17.77 5.82 3.60
N GLY A 363 -16.95 4.95 4.20
CA GLY A 363 -15.49 4.92 4.03
C GLY A 363 -14.77 6.22 4.40
N ILE A 364 -15.43 7.09 5.17
CA ILE A 364 -14.97 8.35 5.73
C ILE A 364 -15.39 8.33 7.21
N LEU A 365 -14.50 8.74 8.11
CA LEU A 365 -14.82 8.75 9.54
C LEU A 365 -15.95 9.75 9.82
N PRO A 366 -16.97 9.44 10.65
CA PRO A 366 -18.08 10.36 10.94
C PRO A 366 -17.62 11.74 11.44
N GLU A 367 -16.66 11.76 12.37
CA GLU A 367 -15.93 12.94 12.87
C GLU A 367 -15.21 13.77 11.79
N ALA A 368 -14.93 13.18 10.62
CA ALA A 368 -14.24 13.81 9.49
C ALA A 368 -15.19 14.25 8.36
N LEU A 369 -16.50 14.06 8.52
CA LEU A 369 -17.51 14.57 7.59
C LEU A 369 -17.55 16.10 7.60
N ARG A 370 -17.76 16.68 6.43
CA ARG A 370 -18.01 18.13 6.28
C ARG A 370 -19.48 18.45 6.57
N PRO A 371 -19.83 19.68 6.97
CA PRO A 371 -21.22 20.09 7.24
C PRO A 371 -22.24 19.82 6.12
N SER A 372 -21.82 19.80 4.85
CA SER A 372 -22.67 19.44 3.71
C SER A 372 -22.75 17.92 3.44
N GLU A 373 -21.80 17.16 3.97
CA GLU A 373 -21.80 15.69 3.91
C GLU A 373 -22.62 15.11 5.06
N THR A 374 -22.57 15.71 6.26
CA THR A 374 -23.46 15.33 7.37
C THR A 374 -24.93 15.56 7.01
N GLU A 375 -25.26 16.67 6.32
CA GLU A 375 -26.62 16.95 5.82
C GLU A 375 -27.07 15.86 4.82
N LEU A 376 -26.21 15.56 3.83
CA LEU A 376 -26.48 14.55 2.80
C LEU A 376 -26.69 13.15 3.42
N VAL A 377 -25.84 12.77 4.38
CA VAL A 377 -25.93 11.49 5.08
C VAL A 377 -27.22 11.42 5.91
N ALA A 378 -27.52 12.45 6.71
CA ALA A 378 -28.76 12.52 7.48
C ALA A 378 -30.01 12.42 6.59
N GLU A 379 -30.00 13.09 5.44
CA GLU A 379 -31.08 12.99 4.44
C GLU A 379 -31.22 11.56 3.91
N GLN A 380 -30.14 10.91 3.45
CA GLN A 380 -30.25 9.55 2.90
C GLN A 380 -30.68 8.51 3.95
N VAL A 381 -30.17 8.61 5.18
CA VAL A 381 -30.61 7.75 6.30
C VAL A 381 -32.08 8.00 6.61
N ALA A 382 -32.54 9.25 6.66
CA ALA A 382 -33.94 9.56 6.91
C ALA A 382 -34.87 9.04 5.79
N ARG A 383 -34.46 9.16 4.53
CA ARG A 383 -35.17 8.59 3.37
C ARG A 383 -35.27 7.06 3.48
N HIS A 384 -34.19 6.37 3.88
CA HIS A 384 -34.21 4.93 4.11
C HIS A 384 -35.15 4.54 5.28
N VAL A 385 -35.10 5.26 6.40
CA VAL A 385 -35.98 5.06 7.57
C VAL A 385 -37.46 5.27 7.25
N ARG A 386 -37.77 6.18 6.29
CA ARG A 386 -39.11 6.42 5.72
C ARG A 386 -39.51 5.39 4.65
N GLY A 387 -38.61 4.50 4.21
CA GLY A 387 -38.86 3.50 3.18
C GLY A 387 -38.79 4.02 1.74
N GLU A 388 -38.24 5.22 1.52
CA GLU A 388 -38.11 5.86 0.20
C GLU A 388 -36.84 5.42 -0.57
N LEU A 389 -35.92 4.74 0.11
CA LEU A 389 -34.62 4.34 -0.40
C LEU A 389 -34.31 2.91 0.08
N ARG A 390 -33.80 2.05 -0.78
CA ARG A 390 -33.38 0.69 -0.41
C ARG A 390 -32.03 0.67 0.31
N ARG A 391 -31.64 -0.50 0.84
CA ARG A 391 -30.38 -0.66 1.59
C ARG A 391 -29.17 -0.54 0.67
N ASP A 392 -29.19 -1.21 -0.47
CA ASP A 392 -28.19 -1.12 -1.54
C ASP A 392 -28.04 0.32 -2.03
N GLU A 393 -29.15 0.99 -2.35
CA GLU A 393 -29.17 2.39 -2.78
C GLU A 393 -28.61 3.36 -1.72
N LEU A 394 -28.84 3.11 -0.42
CA LEU A 394 -28.25 3.88 0.68
C LEU A 394 -26.72 3.73 0.74
N LEU A 395 -26.23 2.48 0.66
CA LEU A 395 -24.79 2.19 0.73
C LEU A 395 -24.05 2.81 -0.48
N ASP A 396 -24.62 2.70 -1.69
CA ASP A 396 -24.06 3.32 -2.88
C ASP A 396 -24.13 4.86 -2.86
N ALA A 397 -25.14 5.46 -2.23
CA ALA A 397 -25.21 6.91 -2.02
C ALA A 397 -24.12 7.40 -1.05
N CYS A 398 -23.81 6.62 -0.01
CA CYS A 398 -22.72 6.92 0.92
C CYS A 398 -21.35 6.79 0.24
N GLY A 399 -21.11 5.72 -0.53
CA GLY A 399 -19.87 5.52 -1.28
C GLY A 399 -19.61 6.58 -2.36
N GLN A 400 -20.64 7.29 -2.82
CA GLN A 400 -20.48 8.44 -3.72
C GLN A 400 -19.79 9.64 -3.10
N ILE A 401 -19.75 9.79 -1.76
CA ILE A 401 -19.15 10.96 -1.09
C ILE A 401 -17.64 11.02 -1.36
N ALA A 402 -16.93 9.91 -1.13
CA ALA A 402 -15.49 9.81 -1.41
C ALA A 402 -15.16 9.97 -2.91
N ARG A 403 -16.01 9.40 -3.80
CA ARG A 403 -15.88 9.56 -5.26
C ARG A 403 -16.08 11.02 -5.71
N ARG A 404 -17.05 11.73 -5.13
CA ARG A 404 -17.30 13.16 -5.39
C ARG A 404 -16.11 13.98 -4.91
N GLN A 405 -15.58 13.68 -3.73
CA GLN A 405 -14.40 14.35 -3.20
C GLN A 405 -13.18 14.18 -4.11
N ALA A 406 -12.93 12.98 -4.60
CA ALA A 406 -11.85 12.72 -5.55
C ALA A 406 -12.04 13.55 -6.83
N ARG A 407 -13.23 13.50 -7.43
CA ARG A 407 -13.57 14.31 -8.61
C ARG A 407 -13.30 15.80 -8.40
N GLU A 408 -13.81 16.37 -7.31
CA GLU A 408 -13.59 17.78 -6.92
C GLU A 408 -12.09 18.15 -6.95
N TRP A 409 -11.23 17.34 -6.32
CA TRP A 409 -9.78 17.57 -6.28
C TRP A 409 -9.10 17.62 -7.66
N PHE A 410 -9.56 16.86 -8.65
CA PHE A 410 -8.95 16.83 -9.98
C PHE A 410 -9.55 17.83 -10.98
N THR A 411 -10.73 18.43 -10.69
CA THR A 411 -11.34 19.44 -11.58
C THR A 411 -10.42 20.64 -11.87
N GLY A 412 -9.72 21.16 -10.85
CA GLY A 412 -8.83 22.33 -10.99
C GLY A 412 -7.47 22.05 -11.64
N ALA A 413 -7.06 20.78 -11.75
CA ALA A 413 -5.78 20.39 -12.35
C ALA A 413 -5.74 20.59 -13.87
N ALA A 414 -6.91 20.62 -14.51
CA ALA A 414 -7.09 20.79 -15.95
C ALA A 414 -7.03 22.26 -16.43
N GLY A 415 -6.69 23.22 -15.56
CA GLY A 415 -6.53 24.63 -15.94
C GLY A 415 -5.54 24.80 -17.11
N PRO A 416 -5.74 25.81 -17.98
CA PRO A 416 -4.92 26.01 -19.17
C PRO A 416 -3.43 26.15 -18.84
N LEU A 417 -2.57 25.85 -19.82
CA LEU A 417 -1.14 26.06 -19.68
C LEU A 417 -0.91 27.58 -19.50
N PRO A 418 -0.09 28.02 -18.52
CA PRO A 418 0.27 29.44 -18.43
C PRO A 418 0.92 29.87 -19.76
N PRO A 419 0.67 31.09 -20.24
CA PRO A 419 1.35 31.61 -21.43
C PRO A 419 2.87 31.53 -21.22
N ALA A 420 3.60 31.27 -22.31
CA ALA A 420 5.06 31.30 -22.24
C ALA A 420 5.50 32.68 -21.70
N PRO A 421 6.28 32.74 -20.61
CA PRO A 421 6.73 34.02 -20.10
C PRO A 421 7.57 34.70 -21.18
N GLU A 422 7.28 35.98 -21.44
CA GLU A 422 8.27 36.82 -22.12
C GLU A 422 9.61 36.74 -21.36
N PRO A 423 10.76 36.81 -22.06
CA PRO A 423 12.06 36.73 -21.41
C PRO A 423 12.21 37.88 -20.41
N ALA A 424 11.98 37.56 -19.13
CA ALA A 424 11.97 38.53 -18.05
C ALA A 424 13.34 39.20 -17.93
N ARG A 425 13.33 40.52 -17.77
CA ARG A 425 14.55 41.27 -17.45
C ARG A 425 15.13 40.74 -16.14
N ALA A 426 16.43 40.46 -16.13
CA ALA A 426 17.12 39.93 -14.96
C ALA A 426 16.93 40.86 -13.75
N GLY A 427 16.44 40.30 -12.63
CA GLY A 427 16.33 41.00 -11.34
C GLY A 427 14.93 41.18 -10.75
N ALA A 428 13.86 40.75 -11.42
CA ALA A 428 12.54 40.64 -10.79
C ALA A 428 12.34 39.21 -10.24
N ASP A 429 11.89 39.09 -8.98
CA ASP A 429 11.40 37.82 -8.43
C ASP A 429 10.28 37.29 -9.34
N GLY A 430 10.54 36.14 -9.97
CA GLY A 430 9.63 35.58 -10.96
C GLY A 430 8.27 35.24 -10.34
N PRO A 431 7.14 35.42 -11.06
CA PRO A 431 5.82 35.08 -10.54
C PRO A 431 5.79 33.61 -10.13
N VAL A 432 5.31 33.35 -8.92
CA VAL A 432 5.20 32.00 -8.34
C VAL A 432 4.47 31.09 -9.32
N ASP A 433 5.09 29.96 -9.69
CA ASP A 433 4.50 28.99 -10.62
C ASP A 433 3.35 28.22 -9.95
N THR A 434 2.19 28.87 -9.91
CA THR A 434 0.94 28.35 -9.33
C THR A 434 0.47 27.07 -10.03
N ALA A 435 0.83 26.85 -11.29
CA ALA A 435 0.57 25.61 -12.00
C ALA A 435 1.44 24.46 -11.45
N ALA A 436 2.73 24.71 -11.18
CA ALA A 436 3.61 23.72 -10.56
C ALA A 436 3.18 23.35 -9.12
N SER A 437 2.73 24.31 -8.32
CA SER A 437 2.21 24.02 -6.97
C SER A 437 0.97 23.12 -6.99
N ARG A 438 0.03 23.35 -7.92
CA ARG A 438 -1.13 22.46 -8.13
C ARG A 438 -0.74 21.07 -8.57
N VAL A 439 0.27 20.94 -9.43
CA VAL A 439 0.77 19.61 -9.85
C VAL A 439 1.40 18.88 -8.67
N ARG A 440 2.17 19.55 -7.80
CA ARG A 440 2.70 18.95 -6.56
C ARG A 440 1.60 18.50 -5.60
N GLU A 441 0.60 19.34 -5.34
CA GLU A 441 -0.57 18.99 -4.50
C GLU A 441 -1.35 17.78 -5.08
N THR A 442 -1.56 17.77 -6.40
CA THR A 442 -2.21 16.66 -7.12
C THR A 442 -1.37 15.37 -7.04
N SER A 443 -0.05 15.50 -7.17
CA SER A 443 0.88 14.37 -7.06
C SER A 443 0.96 13.83 -5.63
N PHE A 444 0.84 14.71 -4.63
CA PHE A 444 0.75 14.31 -3.22
C PHE A 444 -0.51 13.52 -2.93
N ARG A 445 -1.67 13.91 -3.48
CA ARG A 445 -2.90 13.08 -3.40
C ARG A 445 -2.69 11.69 -4.01
N ILE A 446 -2.08 11.60 -5.19
CA ILE A 446 -1.85 10.29 -5.84
C ILE A 446 -0.83 9.45 -5.05
N ALA A 447 0.26 10.06 -4.57
CA ALA A 447 1.27 9.37 -3.75
C ALA A 447 0.69 8.89 -2.43
N LEU A 448 -0.11 9.72 -1.74
CA LEU A 448 -0.82 9.33 -0.52
C LEU A 448 -1.83 8.20 -0.80
N ALA A 449 -2.50 8.19 -1.96
CA ALA A 449 -3.41 7.12 -2.33
C ALA A 449 -2.71 5.77 -2.60
N VAL A 450 -1.42 5.78 -2.95
CA VAL A 450 -0.59 4.56 -3.06
C VAL A 450 -0.01 4.16 -1.70
N LEU A 451 0.45 5.14 -0.93
CA LEU A 451 1.21 4.98 0.31
C LEU A 451 0.39 5.36 1.55
N ASP A 452 -0.91 5.05 1.53
CA ASP A 452 -1.83 5.46 2.59
C ASP A 452 -1.46 4.79 3.92
N GLY A 453 -1.22 5.61 4.95
CA GLY A 453 -0.78 5.20 6.27
C GLY A 453 0.68 4.77 6.35
N GLU A 454 1.57 5.39 5.55
CA GLU A 454 3.03 5.24 5.59
C GLU A 454 3.73 6.54 6.05
N ALA A 455 5.05 6.48 6.25
CA ALA A 455 5.86 7.62 6.69
C ALA A 455 5.70 8.85 5.78
N VAL A 456 5.52 10.04 6.38
CA VAL A 456 5.35 11.33 5.68
C VAL A 456 6.46 11.60 4.67
N SER A 457 7.71 11.26 5.01
CA SER A 457 8.87 11.37 4.11
C SER A 457 8.70 10.52 2.85
N SER A 458 8.36 9.24 3.00
CA SER A 458 8.13 8.33 1.89
C SER A 458 7.01 8.81 0.96
N VAL A 459 5.93 9.37 1.51
CA VAL A 459 4.83 9.96 0.71
C VAL A 459 5.28 11.23 0.00
N ALA A 460 6.03 12.13 0.67
CA ALA A 460 6.54 13.36 0.08
C ALA A 460 7.58 13.11 -1.04
N ASP A 461 8.51 12.17 -0.83
CA ASP A 461 9.49 11.76 -1.84
C ASP A 461 8.78 11.21 -3.09
N ALA A 462 7.82 10.30 -2.90
CA ALA A 462 7.05 9.71 -3.99
C ALA A 462 6.18 10.74 -4.71
N ALA A 463 5.61 11.71 -3.98
CA ALA A 463 4.85 12.82 -4.54
C ALA A 463 5.69 13.74 -5.43
N GLU A 464 6.90 14.09 -4.99
CA GLU A 464 7.82 14.94 -5.75
C GLU A 464 8.33 14.23 -7.02
N LEU A 465 8.63 12.93 -6.95
CA LEU A 465 8.95 12.11 -8.13
C LEU A 465 7.80 12.12 -9.15
N LEU A 466 6.55 11.93 -8.69
CA LEU A 466 5.38 12.00 -9.58
C LEU A 466 5.15 13.40 -10.14
N ALA A 467 5.38 14.45 -9.35
CA ALA A 467 5.27 15.84 -9.79
C ALA A 467 6.25 16.12 -10.94
N GLN A 468 7.49 15.63 -10.83
CA GLN A 468 8.49 15.74 -11.91
C GLN A 468 8.03 15.02 -13.19
N GLN A 469 7.47 13.80 -13.07
CA GLN A 469 6.92 13.06 -14.22
C GLN A 469 5.77 13.79 -14.92
N ILE A 470 4.86 14.40 -14.14
CA ILE A 470 3.72 15.16 -14.69
C ILE A 470 4.18 16.49 -15.28
N LEU A 471 5.09 17.22 -14.62
CA LEU A 471 5.63 18.49 -15.10
C LEU A 471 6.45 18.33 -16.39
N ALA A 472 7.23 17.25 -16.52
CA ALA A 472 7.97 16.94 -17.74
C ALA A 472 7.05 16.71 -18.96
N VAL A 473 5.86 16.13 -18.76
CA VAL A 473 4.86 15.95 -19.82
C VAL A 473 4.03 17.22 -20.06
N ARG A 474 3.69 17.97 -19.01
CA ARG A 474 2.89 19.20 -19.10
C ARG A 474 3.67 20.37 -19.72
N MET A 475 4.97 20.45 -19.45
CA MET A 475 5.87 21.54 -19.85
C MET A 475 7.24 20.99 -20.30
N PRO A 476 7.31 20.35 -21.49
CA PRO A 476 8.55 19.79 -22.00
C PRO A 476 9.60 20.87 -22.24
N GLY A 477 10.86 20.60 -21.88
CA GLY A 477 12.00 21.50 -22.07
C GLY A 477 12.15 22.63 -21.05
N ARG A 478 11.20 22.80 -20.11
CA ARG A 478 11.32 23.75 -18.99
C ARG A 478 12.00 23.07 -17.79
N ALA A 479 12.98 23.72 -17.19
CA ALA A 479 13.55 23.29 -15.92
C ALA A 479 12.59 23.60 -14.77
N HIS A 480 12.22 22.60 -13.98
CA HIS A 480 11.26 22.72 -12.89
C HIS A 480 11.99 22.73 -11.55
N GLY A 481 11.98 23.87 -10.85
CA GLY A 481 12.57 23.98 -9.52
C GLY A 481 11.69 23.35 -8.43
N ARG A 482 12.33 22.65 -7.48
CA ARG A 482 11.68 22.26 -6.22
C ARG A 482 11.76 23.42 -5.22
N PRO A 483 10.64 23.88 -4.63
CA PRO A 483 10.69 24.80 -3.51
C PRO A 483 11.29 24.10 -2.27
N VAL A 484 12.39 24.63 -1.73
CA VAL A 484 13.13 23.99 -0.62
C VAL A 484 12.61 24.43 0.75
N PHE A 485 12.06 25.65 0.87
CA PHE A 485 11.67 26.27 2.15
C PHE A 485 10.26 26.90 2.11
N ALA A 486 9.33 26.31 1.35
CA ALA A 486 7.95 26.83 1.19
C ALA A 486 6.85 25.75 1.35
N GLU A 487 7.13 24.70 2.11
CA GLU A 487 6.20 23.59 2.34
C GLU A 487 5.25 23.89 3.52
N ASP A 488 4.04 24.41 3.23
CA ASP A 488 2.92 24.39 4.18
C ASP A 488 2.32 22.98 4.26
N LEU A 489 2.95 22.14 5.09
CA LEU A 489 2.53 20.75 5.28
C LEU A 489 1.13 20.66 5.90
N GLU A 490 0.77 21.54 6.84
CA GLU A 490 -0.56 21.50 7.48
C GLU A 490 -1.67 21.86 6.49
N GLY A 491 -1.46 22.90 5.68
CA GLY A 491 -2.36 23.27 4.59
C GLY A 491 -2.49 22.19 3.52
N LEU A 492 -1.38 21.53 3.15
CA LEU A 492 -1.38 20.41 2.20
C LEU A 492 -2.16 19.19 2.73
N LEU A 493 -1.93 18.81 3.99
CA LEU A 493 -2.64 17.71 4.66
C LEU A 493 -4.14 18.02 4.74
N ALA A 494 -4.51 19.23 5.16
CA ALA A 494 -5.90 19.67 5.19
C ALA A 494 -6.53 19.62 3.79
N ALA A 495 -5.85 20.12 2.75
CA ALA A 495 -6.32 20.09 1.37
C ALA A 495 -6.53 18.66 0.83
N CYS A 496 -5.78 17.69 1.36
CA CYS A 496 -5.92 16.26 1.04
C CYS A 496 -6.90 15.50 1.95
N ARG A 497 -7.52 16.15 2.97
CA ARG A 497 -8.26 15.47 4.05
C ARG A 497 -7.43 14.34 4.68
N ALA A 498 -6.14 14.61 4.86
CA ALA A 498 -5.18 13.71 5.46
C ALA A 498 -4.85 14.15 6.89
N GLU A 499 -4.30 13.24 7.68
CA GLU A 499 -3.80 13.52 9.01
C GLU A 499 -2.51 12.77 9.30
N VAL A 500 -1.74 13.31 10.25
CA VAL A 500 -0.50 12.69 10.72
C VAL A 500 -0.76 11.95 12.02
N ARG A 501 -0.31 10.70 12.08
CA ARG A 501 -0.33 9.86 13.27
C ARG A 501 1.10 9.45 13.63
N THR A 502 1.32 9.03 14.87
CA THR A 502 2.54 8.28 15.21
C THR A 502 2.29 6.82 14.86
N GLY A 503 3.12 6.26 14.00
CA GLY A 503 3.18 4.82 13.72
C GLY A 503 4.56 4.26 14.06
N GLU A 504 4.77 2.97 13.80
CA GLU A 504 6.07 2.32 13.95
C GLU A 504 6.53 1.77 12.60
N GLU A 505 7.82 1.94 12.30
CA GLU A 505 8.47 1.40 11.10
C GLU A 505 9.69 0.57 11.52
N GLU A 506 9.79 -0.68 11.07
CA GLU A 506 11.01 -1.50 11.19
C GLU A 506 12.06 -1.03 10.15
N SER A 507 12.59 0.17 10.36
CA SER A 507 13.43 0.87 9.38
C SER A 507 14.92 0.46 9.46
N VAL A 508 15.43 0.22 10.67
CA VAL A 508 16.86 -0.02 10.92
C VAL A 508 17.04 -1.21 11.86
N GLY A 509 17.79 -2.23 11.42
CA GLY A 509 18.15 -3.39 12.23
C GLY A 509 16.99 -4.31 12.64
N GLY A 510 15.82 -4.19 12.01
CA GLY A 510 14.62 -4.95 12.38
C GLY A 510 13.96 -4.51 13.69
N VAL A 511 14.32 -3.33 14.21
CA VAL A 511 13.72 -2.74 15.41
C VAL A 511 12.62 -1.76 14.99
N PRO A 512 11.40 -1.82 15.57
CA PRO A 512 10.36 -0.83 15.32
C PRO A 512 10.78 0.53 15.89
N VAL A 513 10.75 1.56 15.04
CA VAL A 513 11.09 2.95 15.39
C VAL A 513 9.84 3.82 15.21
N PRO A 514 9.51 4.72 16.15
CA PRO A 514 8.37 5.61 16.00
C PRO A 514 8.60 6.60 14.84
N VAL A 515 7.68 6.62 13.89
CA VAL A 515 7.68 7.49 12.71
C VAL A 515 6.38 8.30 12.61
N ARG A 516 6.44 9.45 11.94
CA ARG A 516 5.24 10.22 11.58
C ARG A 516 4.65 9.61 10.31
N THR A 517 3.53 8.91 10.43
CA THR A 517 2.76 8.38 9.29
C THR A 517 1.68 9.36 8.85
N VAL A 518 1.31 9.33 7.57
CA VAL A 518 0.19 10.11 7.01
C VAL A 518 -0.83 9.18 6.39
N ALA A 519 -2.11 9.41 6.67
CA ALA A 519 -3.23 8.68 6.09
C ALA A 519 -4.37 9.62 5.70
N TYR A 520 -5.20 9.21 4.76
CA TYR A 520 -6.51 9.82 4.53
C TYR A 520 -7.43 9.64 5.74
N ARG A 521 -8.33 10.60 5.98
CA ARG A 521 -9.42 10.50 6.97
C ARG A 521 -10.58 9.63 6.48
N GLY A 522 -10.27 8.43 6.00
CA GLY A 522 -11.22 7.51 5.42
C GLY A 522 -10.59 6.54 4.42
N THR A 523 -10.96 5.27 4.52
CA THR A 523 -10.46 4.18 3.64
C THR A 523 -10.91 4.32 2.19
N ALA A 524 -12.06 4.95 1.92
CA ALA A 524 -12.59 5.08 0.56
C ALA A 524 -11.89 6.16 -0.29
N LEU A 525 -11.14 7.09 0.33
CA LEU A 525 -10.52 8.21 -0.37
C LEU A 525 -9.36 7.76 -1.28
N ALA A 526 -8.49 6.85 -0.81
CA ALA A 526 -7.37 6.34 -1.59
C ALA A 526 -7.83 5.65 -2.89
N GLY A 527 -8.75 4.68 -2.76
CA GLY A 527 -9.34 4.00 -3.92
C GLY A 527 -10.07 4.95 -4.88
N SER A 528 -10.82 5.93 -4.34
CA SER A 528 -11.53 6.94 -5.15
C SER A 528 -10.58 7.84 -5.95
N VAL A 529 -9.43 8.23 -5.37
CA VAL A 529 -8.39 9.02 -6.05
C VAL A 529 -7.75 8.23 -7.20
N LEU A 530 -7.38 6.98 -6.95
CA LEU A 530 -6.78 6.11 -7.98
C LEU A 530 -7.76 5.85 -9.13
N ALA A 531 -9.03 5.57 -8.81
CA ALA A 531 -10.09 5.38 -9.80
C ALA A 531 -10.32 6.64 -10.66
N GLU A 532 -10.45 7.82 -10.06
CA GLU A 532 -10.67 9.07 -10.82
C GLU A 532 -9.53 9.35 -11.81
N VAL A 533 -8.27 9.23 -11.36
CA VAL A 533 -7.09 9.41 -12.23
C VAL A 533 -7.08 8.41 -13.37
N TRP A 534 -7.31 7.12 -13.08
CA TRP A 534 -7.19 6.07 -14.09
C TRP A 534 -8.34 6.07 -15.11
N HIS A 535 -9.56 6.41 -14.68
CA HIS A 535 -10.75 6.44 -15.55
C HIS A 535 -10.92 7.75 -16.32
N ARG A 536 -10.70 8.92 -15.70
CA ARG A 536 -11.00 10.22 -16.32
C ARG A 536 -9.78 10.98 -16.84
N HIS A 537 -8.60 10.71 -16.30
CA HIS A 537 -7.38 11.42 -16.68
C HIS A 537 -6.43 10.53 -17.49
N HIS A 538 -6.87 10.07 -18.67
CA HIS A 538 -6.07 9.17 -19.53
C HIS A 538 -4.63 9.66 -19.81
N ALA A 539 -4.42 10.97 -19.95
CA ALA A 539 -3.10 11.57 -20.14
C ALA A 539 -2.15 11.38 -18.93
N ALA A 540 -2.70 11.20 -17.72
CA ALA A 540 -1.92 10.94 -16.51
C ALA A 540 -1.47 9.47 -16.38
N ARG A 541 -2.09 8.53 -17.11
CA ARG A 541 -1.73 7.10 -17.05
C ARG A 541 -0.25 6.84 -17.39
N GLY A 542 0.28 7.53 -18.41
CA GLY A 542 1.69 7.41 -18.81
C GLY A 542 2.69 7.87 -17.73
N PRO A 543 2.58 9.11 -17.20
CA PRO A 543 3.33 9.57 -16.04
C PRO A 543 3.22 8.63 -14.82
N VAL A 544 2.00 8.24 -14.43
CA VAL A 544 1.76 7.34 -13.30
C VAL A 544 2.40 5.96 -13.54
N ALA A 545 2.32 5.41 -14.75
CA ALA A 545 2.92 4.12 -15.07
C ALA A 545 4.46 4.15 -15.17
N ARG A 546 5.07 5.32 -15.43
CA ARG A 546 6.53 5.47 -15.32
C ARG A 546 6.94 5.62 -13.86
N TRP A 547 6.24 6.44 -13.10
CA TRP A 547 6.45 6.65 -11.67
C TRP A 547 6.34 5.35 -10.86
N LEU A 548 5.29 4.54 -11.06
CA LEU A 548 5.17 3.24 -10.39
C LEU A 548 6.33 2.28 -10.71
N ARG A 549 6.90 2.35 -11.93
CA ARG A 549 8.11 1.58 -12.31
C ARG A 549 9.41 2.16 -11.76
N GLU A 550 9.42 3.43 -11.36
CA GLU A 550 10.53 4.05 -10.64
C GLU A 550 10.46 3.68 -9.15
N LEU A 551 9.27 3.71 -8.53
CA LEU A 551 9.05 3.20 -7.18
C LEU A 551 9.42 1.71 -7.02
N ALA A 552 9.30 0.90 -8.07
CA ALA A 552 9.77 -0.49 -8.08
C ALA A 552 11.29 -0.67 -7.83
N GLY A 553 12.08 0.42 -7.84
CA GLY A 553 13.49 0.43 -7.47
C GLY A 553 13.79 0.97 -6.06
N ASP A 554 12.81 1.52 -5.33
CA ASP A 554 13.01 2.08 -3.99
C ASP A 554 13.51 1.00 -3.01
N PRO A 555 14.51 1.26 -2.14
CA PRO A 555 15.01 0.27 -1.20
C PRO A 555 14.04 -0.04 -0.05
N ARG A 556 13.00 0.78 0.17
CA ARG A 556 12.01 0.62 1.25
C ARG A 556 10.88 -0.33 0.82
N PRO A 557 10.72 -1.52 1.44
CA PRO A 557 9.64 -2.45 1.09
C PRO A 557 8.24 -1.83 1.18
N GLN A 558 8.02 -0.93 2.16
CA GLN A 558 6.76 -0.21 2.33
C GLN A 558 6.37 0.67 1.14
N VAL A 559 7.35 1.15 0.35
CA VAL A 559 7.09 1.95 -0.86
C VAL A 559 6.78 1.04 -2.05
N TRP A 560 7.70 0.14 -2.41
CA TRP A 560 7.61 -0.58 -3.67
C TRP A 560 6.52 -1.66 -3.67
N VAL A 561 6.25 -2.32 -2.53
CA VAL A 561 5.22 -3.36 -2.46
C VAL A 561 3.81 -2.77 -2.53
N ARG A 562 3.57 -1.63 -1.89
CA ARG A 562 2.29 -0.90 -2.02
C ARG A 562 2.04 -0.45 -3.46
N ALA A 563 3.07 0.11 -4.09
CA ALA A 563 3.04 0.45 -5.50
C ALA A 563 2.78 -0.78 -6.40
N ALA A 564 3.26 -1.97 -6.03
CA ALA A 564 2.97 -3.22 -6.73
C ALA A 564 1.51 -3.68 -6.58
N VAL A 565 0.94 -3.62 -5.37
CA VAL A 565 -0.47 -3.92 -5.10
C VAL A 565 -1.37 -2.97 -5.89
N VAL A 566 -1.09 -1.66 -5.85
CA VAL A 566 -1.85 -0.67 -6.63
C VAL A 566 -1.67 -0.87 -8.15
N ALA A 567 -0.47 -1.21 -8.63
CA ALA A 567 -0.25 -1.53 -10.04
C ALA A 567 -1.08 -2.74 -10.50
N GLY A 568 -1.25 -3.75 -9.65
CA GLY A 568 -2.13 -4.89 -9.90
C GLY A 568 -3.61 -4.49 -9.94
N GLU A 569 -4.07 -3.67 -8.98
CA GLU A 569 -5.45 -3.19 -8.93
C GLU A 569 -5.80 -2.33 -10.16
N LEU A 570 -4.95 -1.37 -10.53
CA LEU A 570 -5.11 -0.54 -11.74
C LEU A 570 -5.11 -1.39 -13.03
N ALA A 571 -4.36 -2.49 -13.05
CA ALA A 571 -4.36 -3.44 -14.17
C ALA A 571 -5.67 -4.23 -14.28
N THR A 572 -6.49 -4.36 -13.24
CA THR A 572 -7.84 -4.95 -13.39
C THR A 572 -8.76 -4.05 -14.22
N THR A 573 -8.60 -2.72 -14.15
CA THR A 573 -9.41 -1.79 -14.95
C THR A 573 -9.09 -1.83 -16.44
N ASP A 574 -7.82 -2.01 -16.80
CA ASP A 574 -7.33 -2.02 -18.19
C ASP A 574 -6.13 -2.98 -18.29
N LEU A 575 -6.41 -4.27 -18.33
CA LEU A 575 -5.37 -5.31 -18.28
C LEU A 575 -4.41 -5.22 -19.47
N GLY A 576 -4.89 -4.83 -20.65
CA GLY A 576 -4.04 -4.64 -21.83
C GLY A 576 -2.99 -3.56 -21.60
N TYR A 577 -3.41 -2.38 -21.13
CA TYR A 577 -2.49 -1.27 -20.84
C TYR A 577 -1.61 -1.54 -19.61
N GLY A 578 -2.21 -1.97 -18.49
CA GLY A 578 -1.50 -2.25 -17.25
C GLY A 578 -0.45 -3.36 -17.42
N PHE A 579 -0.78 -4.43 -18.13
CA PHE A 579 0.19 -5.49 -18.42
C PHE A 579 1.35 -4.99 -19.31
N ALA A 580 1.05 -4.21 -20.36
CA ALA A 580 2.07 -3.74 -21.30
C ALA A 580 3.01 -2.68 -20.69
N GLU A 581 2.48 -1.71 -19.94
CA GLU A 581 3.24 -0.55 -19.45
C GLU A 581 3.79 -0.70 -18.02
N LEU A 582 3.12 -1.45 -17.14
CA LEU A 582 3.57 -1.67 -15.74
C LEU A 582 4.28 -3.01 -15.59
N ILE A 583 3.56 -4.11 -15.85
CA ILE A 583 3.98 -5.45 -15.42
C ILE A 583 5.08 -6.01 -16.33
N ARG A 584 4.87 -6.00 -17.65
CA ARG A 584 5.79 -6.64 -18.61
C ARG A 584 7.21 -6.07 -18.56
N PRO A 585 7.45 -4.74 -18.50
CA PRO A 585 8.80 -4.18 -18.42
C PRO A 585 9.54 -4.61 -17.15
N LEU A 586 8.83 -4.78 -16.04
CA LEU A 586 9.40 -5.17 -14.75
C LEU A 586 9.66 -6.69 -14.65
N SER A 587 8.80 -7.52 -15.26
CA SER A 587 8.96 -9.00 -15.28
C SER A 587 10.23 -9.50 -15.98
N VAL A 588 10.85 -8.69 -16.84
CA VAL A 588 12.11 -9.00 -17.54
C VAL A 588 13.30 -8.19 -17.03
N ALA A 589 13.13 -7.41 -15.96
CA ALA A 589 14.20 -6.61 -15.38
C ALA A 589 15.31 -7.51 -14.82
N LYS A 590 16.57 -7.05 -14.90
CA LYS A 590 17.72 -7.73 -14.26
C LYS A 590 17.57 -7.72 -12.74
N ASP A 591 17.21 -6.56 -12.21
CA ASP A 591 16.91 -6.31 -10.80
C ASP A 591 15.77 -7.23 -10.31
N THR A 592 16.04 -7.95 -9.23
CA THR A 592 15.13 -8.92 -8.62
C THR A 592 13.95 -8.23 -7.90
N ARG A 593 14.15 -7.03 -7.34
CA ARG A 593 13.07 -6.25 -6.68
C ARG A 593 11.98 -5.89 -7.68
N ARG A 594 12.36 -5.41 -8.86
CA ARG A 594 11.43 -5.13 -9.98
C ARG A 594 10.68 -6.38 -10.45
N ARG A 595 11.33 -7.55 -10.48
CA ARG A 595 10.65 -8.82 -10.79
C ARG A 595 9.67 -9.23 -9.68
N PHE A 596 10.01 -8.98 -8.41
CA PHE A 596 9.11 -9.22 -7.28
C PHE A 596 7.88 -8.32 -7.36
N PHE A 597 8.06 -7.01 -7.62
CA PHE A 597 6.97 -6.08 -7.91
C PHE A 597 6.03 -6.61 -8.99
N ALA A 598 6.58 -7.10 -10.13
CA ALA A 598 5.78 -7.63 -11.21
C ALA A 598 4.96 -8.87 -10.80
N ALA A 599 5.53 -9.77 -10.00
CA ALA A 599 4.83 -10.94 -9.47
C ALA A 599 3.73 -10.55 -8.47
N THR A 600 3.99 -9.60 -7.57
CA THR A 600 2.99 -9.07 -6.63
C THR A 600 1.82 -8.39 -7.36
N ALA A 601 2.10 -7.59 -8.39
CA ALA A 601 1.06 -6.97 -9.21
C ALA A 601 0.20 -8.00 -9.97
N LEU A 602 0.81 -9.07 -10.51
CA LEU A 602 0.08 -10.18 -11.14
C LEU A 602 -0.78 -10.97 -10.14
N ALA A 603 -0.24 -11.27 -8.96
CA ALA A 603 -0.97 -11.98 -7.91
C ALA A 603 -2.17 -11.18 -7.38
N GLN A 604 -2.02 -9.85 -7.27
CA GLN A 604 -3.14 -8.96 -6.93
C GLN A 604 -4.19 -8.92 -8.04
N ALA A 605 -3.79 -8.74 -9.30
CA ALA A 605 -4.72 -8.73 -10.43
C ALA A 605 -5.49 -10.05 -10.58
N ALA A 606 -4.88 -11.18 -10.22
CA ALA A 606 -5.50 -12.51 -10.25
C ALA A 606 -6.54 -12.78 -9.12
N GLY A 607 -6.75 -11.84 -8.19
CA GLY A 607 -7.77 -11.98 -7.16
C GLY A 607 -9.19 -12.18 -7.73
N ARG A 608 -9.51 -11.57 -8.88
CA ARG A 608 -10.85 -11.56 -9.48
C ARG A 608 -10.91 -12.25 -10.85
N GLU A 609 -12.05 -12.85 -11.18
CA GLU A 609 -12.37 -13.32 -12.54
C GLU A 609 -12.84 -12.12 -13.39
N PRO A 610 -12.57 -12.04 -14.72
CA PRO A 610 -11.83 -12.97 -15.59
C PRO A 610 -10.30 -12.82 -15.57
N TYR A 611 -9.77 -11.95 -14.72
CA TYR A 611 -8.34 -11.60 -14.69
C TYR A 611 -7.46 -12.78 -14.24
N ARG A 612 -7.94 -13.59 -13.28
CA ARG A 612 -7.30 -14.83 -12.82
C ARG A 612 -6.99 -15.77 -13.99
N SER A 613 -7.98 -16.06 -14.85
CA SER A 613 -7.79 -16.87 -16.07
C SER A 613 -6.77 -16.28 -17.04
N ALA A 614 -6.77 -14.96 -17.23
CA ALA A 614 -5.80 -14.29 -18.10
C ALA A 614 -4.37 -14.34 -17.54
N VAL A 615 -4.20 -14.09 -16.23
CA VAL A 615 -2.90 -14.20 -15.53
C VAL A 615 -2.41 -15.64 -15.54
N ARG A 616 -3.28 -16.64 -15.35
CA ARG A 616 -2.92 -18.07 -15.44
C ARG A 616 -2.29 -18.42 -16.79
N GLY A 617 -2.89 -17.96 -17.90
CA GLY A 617 -2.32 -18.14 -19.23
C GLY A 617 -0.91 -17.55 -19.35
N VAL A 618 -0.71 -16.31 -18.89
CA VAL A 618 0.60 -15.64 -18.89
C VAL A 618 1.62 -16.38 -18.03
N VAL A 619 1.25 -16.81 -16.83
CA VAL A 619 2.16 -17.49 -15.88
C VAL A 619 2.58 -18.86 -16.39
N VAL A 620 1.68 -19.62 -17.03
CA VAL A 620 2.01 -20.90 -17.68
C VAL A 620 2.95 -20.67 -18.87
N ASP A 621 2.66 -19.71 -19.75
CA ASP A 621 3.55 -19.35 -20.86
C ASP A 621 4.95 -18.91 -20.37
N TRP A 622 5.02 -18.24 -19.21
CA TRP A 622 6.26 -17.76 -18.61
C TRP A 622 7.05 -18.84 -17.89
N ALA A 623 6.40 -19.86 -17.32
CA ALA A 623 7.06 -21.00 -16.69
C ALA A 623 7.96 -21.76 -17.68
N ASP A 624 7.49 -21.93 -18.92
CA ASP A 624 8.24 -22.60 -19.97
C ASP A 624 9.16 -21.69 -20.80
N ALA A 625 9.09 -20.37 -20.61
CA ALA A 625 9.81 -19.39 -21.42
C ALA A 625 11.33 -19.57 -21.39
N PRO A 626 12.04 -19.28 -22.52
CA PRO A 626 13.50 -19.37 -22.57
C PRO A 626 14.19 -18.30 -21.71
N VAL A 627 13.49 -17.22 -21.35
CA VAL A 627 14.04 -16.09 -20.57
C VAL A 627 13.98 -16.40 -19.07
N PRO A 628 15.11 -16.54 -18.35
CA PRO A 628 15.09 -16.90 -16.92
C PRO A 628 14.34 -15.90 -16.03
N ALA A 629 14.39 -14.60 -16.35
CA ALA A 629 13.66 -13.56 -15.63
C ALA A 629 12.12 -13.77 -15.61
N LEU A 630 11.55 -14.27 -16.72
CA LEU A 630 10.12 -14.59 -16.81
C LEU A 630 9.76 -15.80 -15.94
N ARG A 631 10.59 -16.85 -15.98
CA ARG A 631 10.41 -18.04 -15.12
C ARG A 631 10.50 -17.69 -13.64
N TRP A 632 11.41 -16.78 -13.27
CA TRP A 632 11.53 -16.25 -11.91
C TRP A 632 10.23 -15.60 -11.45
N THR A 633 9.70 -14.69 -12.28
CA THR A 633 8.45 -13.96 -11.98
C THR A 633 7.26 -14.93 -11.93
N ALA A 634 7.21 -15.92 -12.83
CA ALA A 634 6.19 -16.97 -12.83
C ALA A 634 6.20 -17.79 -11.53
N ALA A 635 7.37 -18.27 -11.08
CA ALA A 635 7.49 -19.04 -9.84
C ALA A 635 6.98 -18.28 -8.60
N LEU A 636 7.36 -17.01 -8.46
CA LEU A 636 6.89 -16.18 -7.35
C LEU A 636 5.38 -15.89 -7.43
N THR A 637 4.83 -15.75 -8.64
CA THR A 637 3.39 -15.53 -8.86
C THR A 637 2.59 -16.81 -8.57
N LEU A 638 3.07 -17.99 -8.96
CA LEU A 638 2.47 -19.29 -8.62
C LEU A 638 2.37 -19.50 -7.10
N GLY A 639 3.43 -19.11 -6.36
CA GLY A 639 3.46 -19.15 -4.89
C GLY A 639 2.45 -18.26 -4.17
N SER A 640 1.62 -17.50 -4.89
CA SER A 640 0.47 -16.80 -4.30
C SER A 640 -0.74 -17.70 -4.00
N GLY A 641 -0.81 -18.92 -4.58
CA GLY A 641 -1.96 -19.82 -4.43
C GLY A 641 -3.25 -19.35 -5.12
N ARG A 642 -3.22 -18.20 -5.81
CA ARG A 642 -4.39 -17.58 -6.47
C ARG A 642 -4.50 -17.88 -7.98
N ILE A 643 -3.45 -18.42 -8.60
CA ILE A 643 -3.34 -18.48 -10.08
C ILE A 643 -3.85 -19.80 -10.68
N VAL A 644 -3.58 -20.92 -10.01
CA VAL A 644 -3.86 -22.27 -10.49
C VAL A 644 -4.69 -22.95 -9.42
N ASP A 645 -5.87 -23.45 -9.78
CA ASP A 645 -6.79 -24.04 -8.80
C ASP A 645 -6.25 -25.36 -8.23
N ASP A 646 -5.65 -26.19 -9.08
CA ASP A 646 -4.97 -27.44 -8.68
C ASP A 646 -3.59 -27.17 -8.08
N THR A 647 -3.42 -27.54 -6.81
CA THR A 647 -2.15 -27.44 -6.08
C THR A 647 -1.07 -28.36 -6.68
N ARG A 648 -1.40 -29.56 -7.18
CA ARG A 648 -0.39 -30.45 -7.79
C ARG A 648 0.17 -29.82 -9.07
N GLN A 649 -0.66 -29.33 -9.98
CA GLN A 649 -0.22 -28.59 -11.17
C GLN A 649 0.64 -27.37 -10.82
N ALA A 650 0.29 -26.59 -9.79
CA ALA A 650 1.09 -25.45 -9.35
C ALA A 650 2.49 -25.89 -8.89
N MET A 651 2.57 -26.97 -8.10
CA MET A 651 3.82 -27.55 -7.64
C MET A 651 4.66 -28.11 -8.81
N GLU A 652 4.05 -28.83 -9.76
CA GLU A 652 4.75 -29.36 -10.94
C GLU A 652 5.37 -28.25 -11.79
N LEU A 653 4.67 -27.13 -12.01
CA LEU A 653 5.22 -25.96 -12.71
C LEU A 653 6.40 -25.35 -11.94
N LEU A 654 6.33 -25.31 -10.60
CA LEU A 654 7.45 -24.87 -9.77
C LEU A 654 8.66 -25.82 -9.86
N CYS A 655 8.42 -27.14 -9.95
CA CYS A 655 9.47 -28.14 -10.19
C CYS A 655 10.11 -28.00 -11.58
N ASP A 656 9.31 -27.80 -12.62
CA ASP A 656 9.78 -27.59 -13.99
C ASP A 656 10.58 -26.29 -14.12
N ILE A 657 10.18 -25.21 -13.42
CA ILE A 657 10.97 -23.97 -13.34
C ILE A 657 12.27 -24.21 -12.57
N GLY A 658 12.19 -24.81 -11.38
CA GLY A 658 13.29 -24.97 -10.43
C GLY A 658 14.37 -25.95 -10.85
N SER A 659 14.11 -26.80 -11.86
CA SER A 659 15.07 -27.78 -12.41
C SER A 659 15.78 -27.32 -13.69
N ARG A 660 15.24 -26.33 -14.41
CA ARG A 660 15.85 -25.77 -15.63
C ARG A 660 17.18 -25.09 -15.36
N ASP A 661 18.04 -25.06 -16.38
CA ASP A 661 19.36 -24.42 -16.38
C ASP A 661 20.20 -24.80 -15.15
N GLU A 662 20.35 -26.11 -14.93
CA GLU A 662 20.99 -26.75 -13.76
C GLU A 662 20.44 -26.33 -12.38
N GLY A 663 19.21 -25.84 -12.32
CA GLY A 663 18.59 -25.38 -11.09
C GLY A 663 18.84 -23.91 -10.75
N ALA A 664 19.22 -23.07 -11.73
CA ALA A 664 19.40 -21.62 -11.56
C ALA A 664 18.14 -20.86 -11.08
N GLN A 665 17.00 -21.53 -10.92
CA GLN A 665 15.75 -20.99 -10.38
C GLN A 665 15.25 -21.76 -9.13
N ALA A 666 16.02 -22.71 -8.61
CA ALA A 666 15.61 -23.56 -7.48
C ALA A 666 15.27 -22.76 -6.22
N LEU A 667 15.96 -21.64 -5.95
CA LEU A 667 15.68 -20.75 -4.83
C LEU A 667 14.25 -20.18 -4.89
N VAL A 668 13.88 -19.52 -5.99
CA VAL A 668 12.54 -18.91 -6.14
C VAL A 668 11.43 -19.95 -6.30
N ALA A 669 11.72 -21.09 -6.93
CA ALA A 669 10.79 -22.21 -7.04
C ALA A 669 10.45 -22.81 -5.66
N SER A 670 11.48 -23.09 -4.84
CA SER A 670 11.29 -23.59 -3.47
C SER A 670 10.68 -22.54 -2.53
N TYR A 671 10.95 -21.24 -2.74
CA TYR A 671 10.25 -20.16 -2.04
C TYR A 671 8.75 -20.15 -2.39
N GLY A 672 8.40 -20.18 -3.67
CA GLY A 672 7.00 -20.24 -4.14
C GLY A 672 6.26 -21.49 -3.65
N ALA A 673 6.89 -22.66 -3.70
CA ALA A 673 6.32 -23.91 -3.19
C ALA A 673 6.13 -23.89 -1.66
N THR A 674 7.07 -23.30 -0.90
CA THR A 674 6.92 -23.14 0.55
C THR A 674 5.76 -22.21 0.90
N ARG A 675 5.50 -21.18 0.10
CA ARG A 675 4.34 -20.29 0.28
C ARG A 675 2.99 -20.99 0.04
N LEU A 676 2.93 -21.98 -0.85
CA LEU A 676 1.72 -22.82 -1.01
C LEU A 676 1.45 -23.73 0.21
N VAL A 677 2.49 -24.07 0.98
CA VAL A 677 2.37 -24.76 2.27
C VAL A 677 1.95 -23.80 3.40
N ALA A 678 2.23 -22.50 3.24
CA ALA A 678 1.93 -21.46 4.23
C ALA A 678 0.53 -20.82 4.05
N GLY A 679 -0.50 -21.64 3.83
CA GLY A 679 -1.87 -21.18 3.55
C GLY A 679 -2.90 -22.31 3.59
N SER A 680 -4.11 -22.08 3.07
CA SER A 680 -5.24 -23.04 3.14
C SER A 680 -5.01 -24.34 2.34
N ARG A 681 -4.04 -24.32 1.43
CA ARG A 681 -3.59 -25.47 0.62
C ARG A 681 -2.51 -26.33 1.31
N ALA A 682 -2.18 -26.04 2.56
CA ALA A 682 -1.09 -26.70 3.29
C ALA A 682 -1.13 -28.24 3.23
N GLY A 683 -2.30 -28.85 3.43
CA GLY A 683 -2.46 -30.30 3.40
C GLY A 683 -2.15 -30.91 2.03
N GLU A 684 -2.67 -30.32 0.95
CA GLU A 684 -2.38 -30.73 -0.43
C GLU A 684 -0.88 -30.55 -0.76
N ALA A 685 -0.33 -29.37 -0.51
CA ALA A 685 1.05 -29.04 -0.84
C ALA A 685 2.07 -29.89 -0.05
N ALA A 686 1.83 -30.10 1.24
CA ALA A 686 2.67 -30.97 2.07
C ALA A 686 2.57 -32.44 1.64
N THR A 687 1.39 -32.91 1.21
CA THR A 687 1.23 -34.27 0.66
C THR A 687 2.05 -34.45 -0.63
N VAL A 688 1.98 -33.50 -1.56
CA VAL A 688 2.79 -33.54 -2.81
C VAL A 688 4.29 -33.55 -2.52
N LEU A 689 4.76 -32.69 -1.60
CA LEU A 689 6.17 -32.66 -1.19
C LEU A 689 6.62 -33.96 -0.51
N HIS A 690 5.76 -34.54 0.33
CA HIS A 690 6.01 -35.82 0.97
C HIS A 690 6.11 -36.95 -0.07
N GLU A 691 5.14 -37.09 -0.98
CA GLU A 691 5.16 -38.06 -2.08
C GLU A 691 6.44 -37.96 -2.91
N TRP A 692 6.87 -36.74 -3.25
CA TRP A 692 8.11 -36.47 -3.99
C TRP A 692 9.37 -36.83 -3.19
N SER A 693 9.34 -36.66 -1.87
CA SER A 693 10.41 -37.11 -0.99
C SER A 693 10.49 -38.63 -0.83
N GLU A 694 9.44 -39.36 -1.22
CA GLU A 694 9.41 -40.83 -1.22
C GLU A 694 9.77 -41.43 -2.58
N ASN A 695 9.06 -41.02 -3.63
CA ASN A 695 8.98 -41.71 -4.92
C ASN A 695 9.15 -40.75 -6.11
N GLY A 696 9.55 -39.49 -5.86
CA GLY A 696 9.72 -38.48 -6.91
C GLY A 696 10.97 -38.70 -7.78
N SER A 697 11.03 -37.96 -8.89
CA SER A 697 12.27 -37.81 -9.66
C SER A 697 13.35 -37.08 -8.85
N ALA A 698 14.60 -37.07 -9.33
CA ALA A 698 15.69 -36.36 -8.67
C ALA A 698 15.40 -34.85 -8.51
N GLU A 699 14.75 -34.24 -9.50
CA GLU A 699 14.30 -32.85 -9.49
C GLU A 699 13.23 -32.60 -8.42
N GLN A 700 12.23 -33.50 -8.35
CA GLN A 700 11.13 -33.44 -7.38
C GLN A 700 11.63 -33.63 -5.94
N LEU A 701 12.54 -34.60 -5.73
CA LEU A 701 13.19 -34.83 -4.45
C LEU A 701 14.01 -33.60 -4.01
N ASN A 702 14.78 -33.00 -4.92
CA ASN A 702 15.57 -31.81 -4.62
C ASN A 702 14.68 -30.63 -4.21
N LEU A 703 13.59 -30.36 -4.96
CA LEU A 703 12.62 -29.32 -4.60
C LEU A 703 11.96 -29.63 -3.24
N ALA A 704 11.60 -30.88 -2.98
CA ALA A 704 11.02 -31.31 -1.71
C ALA A 704 11.95 -31.05 -0.52
N MET A 705 13.24 -31.39 -0.64
CA MET A 705 14.24 -31.13 0.41
C MET A 705 14.50 -29.63 0.62
N LEU A 706 14.54 -28.83 -0.45
CA LEU A 706 14.67 -27.37 -0.34
C LEU A 706 13.48 -26.72 0.37
N CYS A 707 12.26 -27.17 0.06
CA CYS A 707 11.06 -26.75 0.78
C CYS A 707 11.09 -27.19 2.25
N ALA A 708 11.52 -28.42 2.54
CA ALA A 708 11.64 -28.93 3.91
C ALA A 708 12.60 -28.09 4.77
N VAL A 709 13.74 -27.66 4.22
CA VAL A 709 14.69 -26.81 4.96
C VAL A 709 14.18 -25.37 5.08
N ARG A 710 13.51 -24.82 4.05
CA ARG A 710 12.85 -23.51 4.21
C ARG A 710 11.71 -23.55 5.25
N LEU A 711 10.97 -24.65 5.36
CA LEU A 711 9.96 -24.90 6.39
C LEU A 711 10.56 -24.98 7.82
N PHE A 712 11.79 -25.47 7.94
CA PHE A 712 12.57 -25.42 9.19
C PHE A 712 13.01 -24.00 9.56
N CYS A 713 13.54 -23.23 8.60
CA CYS A 713 14.17 -21.93 8.90
C CYS A 713 13.22 -20.73 8.89
N ALA A 714 12.08 -20.80 8.20
CA ALA A 714 11.15 -19.68 8.06
C ALA A 714 10.23 -19.50 9.28
N ARG A 715 9.88 -18.24 9.58
CA ARG A 715 8.78 -17.89 10.47
C ARG A 715 7.48 -17.73 9.67
N THR A 716 6.35 -17.83 10.35
CA THR A 716 5.03 -17.77 9.70
C THR A 716 4.84 -16.44 8.96
N ASP A 717 5.28 -15.32 9.54
CA ASP A 717 5.18 -13.98 8.95
C ASP A 717 6.08 -13.75 7.71
N ASP A 718 7.00 -14.67 7.41
CA ASP A 718 7.90 -14.61 6.25
C ASP A 718 7.25 -15.15 4.97
N MET A 719 6.32 -16.12 5.11
CA MET A 719 5.79 -16.92 4.00
C MET A 719 4.26 -16.83 3.85
N TRP A 720 3.52 -16.75 4.97
CA TRP A 720 2.07 -16.68 4.95
C TRP A 720 1.58 -15.36 4.33
N GLN A 721 0.58 -15.45 3.45
CA GLN A 721 -0.17 -14.34 2.92
C GLN A 721 -1.66 -14.62 3.10
N ALA A 722 -2.43 -13.60 3.50
CA ALA A 722 -3.87 -13.75 3.65
C ALA A 722 -4.51 -14.12 2.30
N GLU A 723 -5.38 -15.13 2.35
CA GLU A 723 -6.14 -15.62 1.22
C GLU A 723 -7.55 -15.04 1.27
N GLU A 724 -8.06 -14.64 0.10
CA GLU A 724 -9.45 -14.21 0.00
C GLU A 724 -10.36 -15.45 0.03
N SER A 725 -11.22 -15.56 1.06
CA SER A 725 -12.31 -16.55 1.10
C SER A 725 -13.27 -16.28 -0.06
N ASP A 726 -13.28 -17.07 -1.13
CA ASP A 726 -14.38 -16.96 -2.12
C ASP A 726 -15.72 -17.04 -1.35
N GLY A 727 -16.67 -16.14 -1.66
CA GLY A 727 -17.83 -15.85 -0.80
C GLY A 727 -18.69 -17.08 -0.44
N PRO A 728 -19.58 -16.97 0.57
CA PRO A 728 -20.20 -18.10 1.27
C PRO A 728 -20.65 -19.21 0.32
N GLY A 729 -20.03 -20.39 0.50
CA GLY A 729 -19.80 -21.36 -0.57
C GLY A 729 -21.01 -21.69 -1.45
N ALA A 730 -21.02 -21.13 -2.65
CA ALA A 730 -21.61 -21.84 -3.77
C ALA A 730 -20.72 -23.07 -4.06
N PRO A 731 -21.28 -24.29 -4.15
CA PRO A 731 -20.48 -25.44 -4.58
C PRO A 731 -19.92 -25.18 -5.99
N PRO A 732 -18.79 -25.79 -6.37
CA PRO A 732 -18.30 -25.69 -7.74
C PRO A 732 -19.43 -26.12 -8.68
N ALA A 733 -19.86 -25.22 -9.57
CA ALA A 733 -20.90 -25.53 -10.54
C ALA A 733 -20.45 -26.74 -11.37
N ASP A 734 -21.30 -27.77 -11.42
CA ASP A 734 -20.95 -29.07 -11.99
C ASP A 734 -20.25 -28.94 -13.34
N ALA A 735 -19.18 -29.71 -13.51
CA ALA A 735 -18.46 -29.84 -14.77
C ALA A 735 -19.32 -30.59 -15.81
N ALA A 736 -20.33 -29.92 -16.35
CA ALA A 736 -21.28 -30.46 -17.32
C ALA A 736 -21.49 -29.50 -18.51
N THR A 737 -20.58 -29.62 -19.48
CA THR A 737 -20.85 -29.47 -20.92
C THR A 737 -21.89 -28.43 -21.38
N SER A 738 -21.46 -27.18 -21.62
CA SER A 738 -21.87 -26.43 -22.82
C SER A 738 -20.93 -25.26 -23.12
N VAL A 739 -19.99 -25.46 -24.05
CA VAL A 739 -19.29 -24.34 -24.70
C VAL A 739 -20.16 -23.88 -25.87
N PRO A 740 -20.68 -22.63 -25.89
CA PRO A 740 -21.31 -22.09 -27.08
C PRO A 740 -20.23 -21.81 -28.12
N ALA A 741 -20.13 -22.66 -29.14
CA ALA A 741 -19.14 -22.56 -30.20
C ALA A 741 -19.45 -21.42 -31.19
N SER A 742 -19.39 -20.17 -30.75
CA SER A 742 -19.43 -18.99 -31.64
C SER A 742 -18.93 -17.69 -30.99
N VAL A 743 -17.61 -17.51 -30.90
CA VAL A 743 -17.02 -16.16 -30.93
C VAL A 743 -16.13 -16.07 -32.17
N SER A 744 -16.70 -15.49 -33.22
CA SER A 744 -16.06 -15.35 -34.52
C SER A 744 -14.77 -14.54 -34.44
N ARG A 745 -13.71 -15.04 -35.09
CA ARG A 745 -12.44 -14.32 -35.22
C ARG A 745 -12.65 -13.02 -35.98
N VAL A 746 -12.49 -11.88 -35.30
CA VAL A 746 -12.27 -10.58 -35.96
C VAL A 746 -10.91 -10.05 -35.52
N TRP A 747 -9.87 -10.46 -36.25
CA TRP A 747 -8.54 -9.85 -36.18
C TRP A 747 -8.38 -8.90 -37.37
N GLY A 748 -8.55 -7.61 -37.14
CA GLY A 748 -8.09 -6.55 -38.06
C GLY A 748 -6.55 -6.46 -38.07
N PRO A 749 -5.93 -6.03 -39.18
CA PRO A 749 -4.51 -6.24 -39.40
C PRO A 749 -3.61 -5.22 -38.69
N GLY A 750 -2.79 -5.71 -37.75
CA GLY A 750 -1.77 -4.93 -37.04
C GLY A 750 -0.59 -5.77 -36.55
N ARG A 751 -0.16 -6.78 -37.32
CA ARG A 751 0.93 -7.69 -36.90
C ARG A 751 2.31 -7.06 -37.09
N VAL A 752 2.97 -6.72 -35.98
CA VAL A 752 4.42 -6.86 -35.90
C VAL A 752 4.74 -8.36 -35.81
N ARG A 753 5.24 -8.95 -36.91
CA ARG A 753 5.76 -10.32 -36.91
C ARG A 753 7.14 -10.32 -36.26
N LEU A 754 7.29 -11.03 -35.13
CA LEU A 754 8.57 -11.63 -34.76
C LEU A 754 8.88 -12.72 -35.79
N ALA A 755 9.84 -12.44 -36.70
CA ALA A 755 10.32 -13.38 -37.69
C ALA A 755 11.58 -14.08 -37.17
N GLY A 756 11.67 -15.42 -37.31
CA GLY A 756 12.84 -16.13 -36.78
C GLY A 756 12.84 -17.67 -36.81
N ARG A 757 12.02 -18.35 -37.61
CA ARG A 757 12.23 -19.78 -37.92
C ARG A 757 11.77 -20.14 -39.32
N VAL A 758 12.67 -20.75 -40.10
CA VAL A 758 12.41 -21.33 -41.42
C VAL A 758 11.87 -22.76 -41.22
N PRO A 759 10.84 -23.21 -41.97
CA PRO A 759 10.32 -24.56 -41.85
C PRO A 759 11.15 -25.54 -42.73
N GLY A 760 11.76 -26.54 -42.10
CA GLY A 760 12.53 -27.59 -42.78
C GLY A 760 12.74 -28.81 -41.88
N GLN A 761 12.10 -29.92 -42.26
CA GLN A 761 12.13 -31.27 -41.65
C GLN A 761 11.56 -31.47 -40.22
N PRO A 762 10.88 -32.61 -39.97
CA PRO A 762 10.26 -32.92 -38.69
C PRO A 762 11.25 -33.55 -37.70
N GLY A 763 11.98 -32.72 -36.96
CA GLY A 763 12.61 -33.14 -35.71
C GLY A 763 11.55 -33.30 -34.62
N GLY A 764 11.40 -34.51 -34.09
CA GLY A 764 10.32 -34.86 -33.16
C GLY A 764 10.35 -34.10 -31.83
N ALA A 765 9.64 -32.97 -31.76
CA ALA A 765 9.22 -32.38 -30.50
C ALA A 765 8.08 -33.24 -29.94
N GLY A 766 8.41 -34.21 -29.11
CA GLY A 766 7.42 -35.03 -28.42
C GLY A 766 6.51 -34.14 -27.58
N GLN A 767 5.24 -34.03 -27.98
CA GLN A 767 4.19 -33.61 -27.07
C GLN A 767 4.18 -34.63 -25.92
N ARG A 768 4.80 -34.27 -24.78
CA ARG A 768 4.48 -34.89 -23.50
C ARG A 768 3.06 -34.48 -23.17
N ALA A 769 2.11 -35.23 -23.73
CA ALA A 769 0.78 -35.30 -23.18
C ALA A 769 0.93 -35.77 -21.73
N ARG A 770 0.86 -34.84 -20.76
CA ARG A 770 0.66 -35.15 -19.33
C ARG A 770 -0.78 -35.65 -19.17
N THR A 771 -1.11 -36.77 -19.83
CA THR A 771 -2.35 -37.52 -19.66
C THR A 771 -2.20 -38.41 -18.45
N GLY A 772 -2.43 -37.80 -17.30
CA GLY A 772 -2.52 -38.43 -16.00
C GLY A 772 -3.32 -37.50 -15.12
N GLN A 773 -4.65 -37.49 -15.30
CA GLN A 773 -5.51 -37.02 -14.21
C GLN A 773 -5.29 -38.04 -13.08
N ASP A 774 -4.66 -37.59 -12.00
CA ASP A 774 -4.40 -38.40 -10.82
C ASP A 774 -5.77 -38.80 -10.25
N GLU A 775 -6.18 -40.07 -10.39
CA GLU A 775 -7.51 -40.57 -9.97
C GLU A 775 -7.71 -40.56 -8.44
N ARG A 776 -6.75 -40.00 -7.68
CA ARG A 776 -6.84 -39.81 -6.24
C ARG A 776 -7.92 -38.77 -5.92
N PRO A 777 -8.72 -38.98 -4.86
CA PRO A 777 -9.61 -37.94 -4.40
C PRO A 777 -8.77 -36.72 -3.98
N PRO A 778 -9.10 -35.50 -4.43
CA PRO A 778 -8.40 -34.31 -3.99
C PRO A 778 -8.55 -34.17 -2.48
N MET A 779 -7.44 -33.94 -1.78
CA MET A 779 -7.49 -33.57 -0.36
C MET A 779 -8.29 -32.27 -0.24
N PRO A 780 -9.31 -32.19 0.64
CA PRO A 780 -10.11 -30.98 0.75
C PRO A 780 -9.27 -29.83 1.28
N ARG A 781 -9.25 -28.73 0.53
CA ARG A 781 -8.66 -27.44 0.93
C ARG A 781 -9.22 -27.00 2.29
N ALA A 782 -8.36 -26.50 3.17
CA ALA A 782 -8.78 -26.04 4.49
C ALA A 782 -9.66 -24.76 4.37
N SER A 783 -10.43 -24.46 5.42
CA SER A 783 -11.15 -23.19 5.47
C SER A 783 -10.15 -22.03 5.50
N VAL A 784 -10.26 -21.14 4.51
CA VAL A 784 -9.40 -19.96 4.37
C VAL A 784 -9.48 -19.08 5.62
N GLU A 785 -10.68 -18.73 6.06
CA GLU A 785 -10.92 -17.85 7.21
C GLU A 785 -10.32 -18.40 8.51
N VAL A 786 -10.46 -19.71 8.74
CA VAL A 786 -9.91 -20.38 9.93
C VAL A 786 -8.38 -20.48 9.84
N THR A 787 -7.86 -20.84 8.67
CA THR A 787 -6.40 -20.98 8.46
C THR A 787 -5.70 -19.64 8.64
N ASP A 788 -6.23 -18.57 8.04
CA ASP A 788 -5.67 -17.23 8.17
C ASP A 788 -5.76 -16.69 9.59
N ALA A 789 -6.88 -16.92 10.31
CA ALA A 789 -6.98 -16.52 11.71
C ALA A 789 -5.94 -17.24 12.60
N GLU A 790 -5.75 -18.54 12.41
CA GLU A 790 -4.81 -19.34 13.19
C GLU A 790 -3.34 -19.05 12.83
N LEU A 791 -3.03 -18.76 11.56
CA LEU A 791 -1.69 -18.33 11.11
C LEU A 791 -1.39 -16.88 11.50
N ALA A 792 -2.37 -15.98 11.47
CA ALA A 792 -2.25 -14.61 11.99
C ALA A 792 -1.87 -14.61 13.48
N ARG A 793 -2.59 -15.42 14.28
CA ARG A 793 -2.33 -15.63 15.71
C ARG A 793 -0.93 -16.18 15.98
N ARG A 794 -0.34 -16.91 15.03
CA ARG A 794 0.98 -17.57 15.13
C ARG A 794 2.04 -16.93 14.21
N SER A 795 1.84 -15.68 13.80
CA SER A 795 2.73 -14.96 12.88
C SER A 795 4.22 -15.08 13.23
N HIS A 796 4.56 -15.03 14.52
CA HIS A 796 5.92 -15.08 15.02
C HIS A 796 6.52 -16.49 15.20
N TRP A 797 5.72 -17.55 15.09
CA TRP A 797 6.12 -18.94 15.30
C TRP A 797 6.95 -19.48 14.12
N PRO A 798 7.73 -20.55 14.34
CA PRO A 798 8.30 -21.35 13.25
C PRO A 798 7.19 -21.89 12.33
N LEU A 799 7.37 -21.71 11.02
CA LEU A 799 6.31 -21.88 10.03
C LEU A 799 5.66 -23.27 10.08
N ALA A 800 6.46 -24.34 10.08
CA ALA A 800 5.90 -25.70 10.04
C ALA A 800 5.15 -26.09 11.32
N LEU A 801 5.53 -25.56 12.50
CA LEU A 801 4.76 -25.73 13.74
C LEU A 801 3.41 -25.00 13.65
N ALA A 802 3.40 -23.77 13.13
CA ALA A 802 2.15 -23.01 12.96
C ALA A 802 1.21 -23.69 11.95
N VAL A 803 1.72 -24.14 10.81
CA VAL A 803 0.94 -24.84 9.77
C VAL A 803 0.40 -26.17 10.28
N ALA A 804 1.22 -27.00 10.94
CA ALA A 804 0.77 -28.30 11.47
C ALA A 804 -0.31 -28.16 12.57
N MET A 805 -0.33 -27.03 13.29
CA MET A 805 -1.38 -26.72 14.28
C MET A 805 -2.61 -26.02 13.68
N ALA A 806 -2.48 -25.31 12.56
CA ALA A 806 -3.57 -24.61 11.88
C ALA A 806 -4.33 -25.50 10.88
N VAL A 807 -3.64 -26.45 10.24
CA VAL A 807 -4.19 -27.34 9.20
C VAL A 807 -3.85 -28.79 9.55
N GLU A 808 -4.79 -29.49 10.18
CA GLU A 808 -4.62 -30.88 10.66
C GLU A 808 -4.16 -31.84 9.55
N SER A 809 -4.69 -31.68 8.34
CA SER A 809 -4.32 -32.51 7.18
C SER A 809 -2.89 -32.32 6.68
N ALA A 810 -2.19 -31.25 7.10
CA ALA A 810 -0.79 -31.03 6.80
C ALA A 810 0.16 -31.71 7.80
N ALA A 811 -0.31 -32.06 9.01
CA ALA A 811 0.58 -32.44 10.11
C ALA A 811 1.38 -33.73 9.87
N ASP A 812 0.72 -34.84 9.51
CA ASP A 812 1.39 -36.12 9.25
C ASP A 812 2.32 -36.02 8.00
N PRO A 813 1.91 -35.44 6.84
CA PRO A 813 2.81 -35.23 5.70
C PRO A 813 4.02 -34.31 5.98
N LEU A 814 3.82 -33.22 6.72
CA LEU A 814 4.92 -32.32 7.12
C LEU A 814 5.91 -33.04 8.04
N THR A 815 5.42 -33.79 9.03
CA THR A 815 6.23 -34.59 9.94
C THR A 815 7.19 -35.49 9.16
N ASP A 816 6.67 -36.23 8.19
CA ASP A 816 7.46 -37.17 7.39
C ASP A 816 8.44 -36.48 6.46
N LEU A 817 8.05 -35.37 5.83
CA LEU A 817 8.91 -34.55 4.97
C LEU A 817 10.10 -33.96 5.75
N LEU A 818 9.83 -33.32 6.88
CA LEU A 818 10.83 -32.73 7.78
C LEU A 818 11.76 -33.81 8.35
N TRP A 819 11.22 -34.97 8.69
CA TRP A 819 12.02 -36.09 9.18
C TRP A 819 12.98 -36.61 8.10
N ARG A 820 12.51 -36.75 6.86
CA ARG A 820 13.35 -37.16 5.71
C ARG A 820 14.49 -36.17 5.43
N SER A 821 14.27 -34.86 5.57
CA SER A 821 15.33 -33.87 5.36
C SER A 821 16.38 -33.86 6.49
N LEU A 822 16.02 -34.24 7.72
CA LEU A 822 17.00 -34.53 8.77
C LEU A 822 17.87 -35.76 8.46
N ALA A 823 17.40 -36.71 7.65
CA ALA A 823 18.16 -37.90 7.26
C ALA A 823 18.95 -37.76 5.94
N ASN A 824 18.57 -36.79 5.09
CA ASN A 824 19.23 -36.55 3.80
C ASN A 824 20.50 -35.69 3.96
N ARG A 825 21.61 -36.12 3.36
CA ARG A 825 22.93 -35.49 3.51
C ARG A 825 22.96 -34.01 3.10
N LEU A 826 22.27 -33.64 2.01
CA LEU A 826 22.26 -32.26 1.50
C LEU A 826 21.54 -31.29 2.45
N SER A 827 20.53 -31.79 3.19
CA SER A 827 19.69 -30.97 4.09
C SER A 827 20.04 -31.11 5.57
N HIS A 828 20.80 -32.14 5.96
CA HIS A 828 21.00 -32.52 7.36
C HIS A 828 21.50 -31.37 8.25
N GLU A 829 22.52 -30.62 7.80
CA GLU A 829 23.13 -29.52 8.56
C GLU A 829 22.09 -28.42 8.84
N ALA A 830 21.48 -27.87 7.78
CA ALA A 830 20.51 -26.77 7.87
C ALA A 830 19.19 -27.18 8.56
N ALA A 831 18.71 -28.41 8.34
CA ALA A 831 17.55 -28.95 9.05
C ALA A 831 17.81 -29.10 10.56
N THR A 832 19.03 -29.50 10.94
CA THR A 832 19.44 -29.60 12.36
C THR A 832 19.56 -28.23 13.02
N GLU A 833 20.10 -27.22 12.31
CA GLU A 833 20.16 -25.83 12.76
C GLU A 833 18.76 -25.20 12.92
N GLY A 834 17.84 -25.47 11.99
CA GLY A 834 16.44 -25.06 12.11
C GLY A 834 15.73 -25.70 13.30
N LEU A 835 15.93 -27.00 13.53
CA LEU A 835 15.40 -27.69 14.72
C LEU A 835 15.98 -27.13 16.03
N ALA A 836 17.27 -26.79 16.07
CA ALA A 836 17.87 -26.10 17.21
C ALA A 836 17.23 -24.72 17.45
N THR A 837 16.91 -23.99 16.38
CA THR A 837 16.20 -22.71 16.46
C THR A 837 14.78 -22.87 17.02
N TRP A 838 14.06 -23.93 16.65
CA TRP A 838 12.73 -24.24 17.23
C TRP A 838 12.83 -24.56 18.72
N LEU A 839 13.86 -25.32 19.12
CA LEU A 839 14.11 -25.65 20.53
C LEU A 839 14.43 -24.40 21.37
N ARG A 840 15.20 -23.43 20.85
CA ARG A 840 15.41 -22.13 21.51
C ARG A 840 14.11 -21.32 21.61
N ALA A 841 13.30 -21.28 20.54
CA ALA A 841 12.01 -20.58 20.55
C ALA A 841 11.03 -21.17 21.58
N ALA A 842 10.98 -22.51 21.68
CA ALA A 842 10.19 -23.22 22.68
C ALA A 842 10.72 -23.04 24.11
N GLU A 843 12.04 -22.91 24.31
CA GLU A 843 12.62 -22.55 25.61
C GLU A 843 12.19 -21.15 26.02
N ALA A 844 12.32 -20.16 25.13
CA ALA A 844 11.97 -18.77 25.39
C ALA A 844 10.47 -18.57 25.70
N ASP A 845 9.58 -19.20 24.93
CA ASP A 845 8.12 -19.18 25.15
C ASP A 845 7.70 -19.86 26.46
N ALA A 846 8.49 -20.80 26.96
CA ALA A 846 8.24 -21.50 28.22
C ALA A 846 8.77 -20.76 29.47
N VAL A 847 9.53 -19.66 29.34
CA VAL A 847 10.07 -18.91 30.50
C VAL A 847 9.00 -18.04 31.15
N VAL A 848 8.93 -18.06 32.49
CA VAL A 848 8.07 -17.18 33.29
C VAL A 848 8.81 -15.88 33.61
N PRO A 849 8.38 -14.71 33.08
CA PRO A 849 9.03 -13.43 33.38
C PRO A 849 8.85 -13.02 34.85
N GLY A 850 9.81 -12.24 35.37
CA GLY A 850 9.75 -11.65 36.71
C GLY A 850 10.31 -12.51 37.86
N ARG A 851 10.73 -13.76 37.61
CA ARG A 851 11.47 -14.58 38.57
C ARG A 851 12.99 -14.50 38.31
N THR A 852 13.79 -14.66 39.35
CA THR A 852 15.26 -14.66 39.25
C THR A 852 15.76 -16.01 38.68
N GLY A 853 16.28 -15.98 37.46
CA GLY A 853 16.67 -17.18 36.70
C GLY A 853 15.57 -17.67 35.75
N ARG A 854 15.93 -18.58 34.82
CA ARG A 854 14.97 -19.19 33.89
C ARG A 854 14.11 -20.23 34.62
N THR A 855 12.97 -19.80 35.17
CA THR A 855 11.90 -20.69 35.67
C THR A 855 10.89 -20.95 34.56
N TYR A 856 10.41 -22.19 34.41
CA TYR A 856 9.52 -22.56 33.31
C TYR A 856 8.07 -22.78 33.73
N VAL A 857 7.13 -22.61 32.79
CA VAL A 857 5.69 -22.84 32.99
C VAL A 857 5.40 -24.27 33.47
N PHE A 858 6.13 -25.27 32.96
CA PHE A 858 5.99 -26.67 33.38
C PHE A 858 6.59 -27.01 34.76
N GLU A 859 7.25 -26.05 35.42
CA GLU A 859 7.75 -26.17 36.80
C GLU A 859 6.80 -25.53 37.82
N GLN A 860 5.75 -24.84 37.36
CA GLN A 860 4.73 -24.27 38.24
C GLN A 860 3.78 -25.35 38.76
N ALA A 861 3.42 -25.27 40.05
CA ALA A 861 2.39 -26.12 40.62
C ALA A 861 1.01 -25.78 40.06
N ALA A 862 0.17 -26.79 39.83
CA ALA A 862 -1.20 -26.61 39.36
C ALA A 862 -2.01 -25.77 40.38
N GLY A 863 -2.25 -24.49 40.04
CA GLY A 863 -2.98 -23.54 40.89
C GLY A 863 -2.35 -22.15 41.05
N GLU A 864 -1.10 -21.93 40.61
CA GLU A 864 -0.54 -20.56 40.55
C GLU A 864 -1.02 -19.81 39.28
N GLU A 865 -2.10 -19.04 39.39
CA GLU A 865 -2.42 -18.04 38.33
C GLU A 865 -1.42 -16.87 38.35
N PRO A 866 -0.99 -16.36 37.18
CA PRO A 866 -0.12 -15.20 37.10
C PRO A 866 -0.87 -13.92 37.52
N ALA A 867 -0.23 -13.11 38.37
CA ALA A 867 -0.83 -11.90 38.94
C ALA A 867 -1.06 -10.75 37.92
N ASP A 868 -0.53 -10.86 36.71
CA ASP A 868 -0.72 -9.90 35.61
C ASP A 868 -1.67 -10.50 34.56
N GLY A 869 -2.76 -9.78 34.26
CA GLY A 869 -3.81 -10.17 33.30
C GLY A 869 -3.39 -10.19 31.83
N THR A 870 -2.10 -10.34 31.53
CA THR A 870 -1.55 -10.52 30.18
C THR A 870 -1.74 -11.97 29.72
N ALA A 871 -2.99 -12.31 29.40
CA ALA A 871 -3.45 -13.66 29.05
C ALA A 871 -2.98 -14.17 27.67
N GLY A 872 -1.68 -14.05 27.38
CA GLY A 872 -1.02 -14.91 26.40
C GLY A 872 -0.87 -16.31 27.01
N ARG A 873 -1.39 -17.34 26.33
CA ARG A 873 -1.14 -18.74 26.71
C ARG A 873 0.35 -19.04 26.50
N ARG A 874 1.14 -19.01 27.57
CA ARG A 874 2.59 -19.25 27.56
C ARG A 874 2.89 -20.73 27.34
N GLY A 875 3.98 -21.04 26.64
CA GLY A 875 4.39 -22.42 26.36
C GLY A 875 3.61 -23.10 25.23
N GLU A 876 2.85 -22.36 24.40
CA GLU A 876 2.13 -22.93 23.25
C GLU A 876 3.10 -23.46 22.16
N ILE A 877 4.25 -22.81 21.95
CA ILE A 877 5.29 -23.30 21.01
C ILE A 877 5.91 -24.58 21.57
N LEU A 878 6.17 -24.64 22.88
CA LEU A 878 6.64 -25.85 23.54
C LEU A 878 5.62 -27.00 23.41
N GLN A 879 4.34 -26.74 23.65
CA GLN A 879 3.28 -27.75 23.50
C GLN A 879 3.18 -28.29 22.06
N ALA A 880 3.21 -27.40 21.06
CA ALA A 880 3.20 -27.79 19.65
C ALA A 880 4.46 -28.62 19.27
N LEU A 881 5.64 -28.23 19.76
CA LEU A 881 6.88 -28.96 19.52
C LEU A 881 6.87 -30.35 20.18
N LEU A 882 6.37 -30.45 21.42
CA LEU A 882 6.23 -31.74 22.13
C LEU A 882 5.15 -32.64 21.53
N TRP A 883 4.18 -32.08 20.81
CA TRP A 883 3.19 -32.86 20.04
C TRP A 883 3.75 -33.35 18.70
N LEU A 884 4.61 -32.56 18.04
CA LEU A 884 5.19 -32.92 16.74
C LEU A 884 6.39 -33.88 16.86
N LEU A 885 7.32 -33.65 17.79
CA LEU A 885 8.56 -34.44 17.93
C LEU A 885 8.34 -35.96 18.02
N PRO A 886 7.36 -36.49 18.80
CA PRO A 886 7.09 -37.93 18.86
C PRO A 886 6.61 -38.52 17.53
N ARG A 887 6.03 -37.71 16.63
CA ARG A 887 5.58 -38.15 15.30
C ARG A 887 6.75 -38.24 14.33
N MET A 888 7.77 -37.38 14.51
CA MET A 888 8.98 -37.36 13.67
C MET A 888 9.92 -38.52 13.99
N ILE A 889 10.08 -38.87 15.26
CA ILE A 889 11.04 -39.88 15.74
C ILE A 889 10.48 -41.29 15.50
N ARG A 890 11.15 -42.07 14.64
CA ARG A 890 10.69 -43.44 14.30
C ARG A 890 11.50 -44.54 14.97
N ASP A 891 12.79 -44.32 15.22
CA ASP A 891 13.66 -45.33 15.84
C ASP A 891 14.49 -44.82 17.04
N ARG A 892 15.29 -45.73 17.61
CA ARG A 892 16.16 -45.44 18.77
C ARG A 892 17.33 -44.50 18.45
N ARG A 893 17.88 -44.57 17.24
CA ARG A 893 18.96 -43.70 16.74
C ARG A 893 18.47 -42.27 16.58
N ASP A 894 17.23 -42.09 16.18
CA ASP A 894 16.57 -40.79 16.04
C ASP A 894 16.45 -40.11 17.41
N ALA A 895 15.98 -40.87 18.40
CA ALA A 895 15.92 -40.43 19.79
C ALA A 895 17.33 -40.19 20.40
N ASP A 896 18.36 -40.92 19.97
CA ASP A 896 19.76 -40.69 20.37
C ASP A 896 20.32 -39.41 19.73
N ARG A 897 19.98 -39.12 18.46
CA ARG A 897 20.39 -37.90 17.73
C ARG A 897 19.82 -36.63 18.37
N LEU A 898 18.53 -36.63 18.71
CA LEU A 898 17.93 -35.48 19.41
C LEU A 898 18.52 -35.31 20.83
N ARG A 899 18.82 -36.41 21.53
CA ARG A 899 19.56 -36.35 22.81
C ARG A 899 20.98 -35.80 22.66
N TRP A 900 21.65 -36.05 21.53
CA TRP A 900 22.95 -35.45 21.22
C TRP A 900 22.81 -33.94 20.93
N LEU A 901 21.83 -33.52 20.13
CA LEU A 901 21.57 -32.10 19.83
C LEU A 901 21.25 -31.30 21.10
N LEU A 902 20.38 -31.83 21.98
CA LEU A 902 20.04 -31.18 23.25
C LEU A 902 21.25 -31.01 24.19
N ARG A 903 22.22 -31.94 24.16
CA ARG A 903 23.48 -31.79 24.91
C ARG A 903 24.35 -30.70 24.29
N LEU A 904 24.53 -30.73 22.97
CA LEU A 904 25.30 -29.73 22.23
C LEU A 904 24.79 -28.30 22.49
N MET A 905 23.46 -28.12 22.57
CA MET A 905 22.83 -26.84 22.89
C MET A 905 22.96 -26.44 24.38
N ALA A 906 22.99 -27.39 25.30
CA ALA A 906 23.21 -27.12 26.72
C ALA A 906 24.67 -26.75 27.04
N ASP A 907 25.61 -27.34 26.29
CA ASP A 907 27.06 -27.09 26.40
C ASP A 907 27.53 -25.88 25.55
N ALA A 908 26.62 -25.20 24.85
CA ALA A 908 26.94 -24.07 23.96
C ALA A 908 27.31 -22.78 24.75
N PRO A 909 28.44 -22.11 24.44
CA PRO A 909 28.95 -21.02 25.29
C PRO A 909 28.25 -19.67 25.12
N GLU A 910 27.61 -19.39 23.98
CA GLU A 910 26.99 -18.08 23.71
C GLU A 910 25.57 -17.97 24.27
N GLU A 911 24.74 -18.97 24.01
CA GLU A 911 23.38 -19.10 24.57
C GLU A 911 23.13 -20.54 25.03
N PRO A 912 23.55 -20.92 26.25
CA PRO A 912 23.33 -22.26 26.77
C PRO A 912 21.84 -22.49 27.05
N MET A 913 21.32 -23.62 26.55
CA MET A 913 20.01 -24.15 26.90
C MET A 913 20.01 -24.71 28.33
N THR A 914 18.98 -24.49 29.13
CA THR A 914 19.00 -25.06 30.49
C THR A 914 18.85 -26.58 30.48
N ALA A 915 19.61 -27.23 31.37
CA ALA A 915 19.46 -28.66 31.60
C ALA A 915 18.07 -29.05 32.15
N ALA A 916 17.29 -28.11 32.70
CA ALA A 916 15.91 -28.34 33.12
C ALA A 916 14.98 -28.51 31.89
N PHE A 917 15.05 -27.58 30.94
CA PHE A 917 14.32 -27.65 29.68
C PHE A 917 14.69 -28.90 28.87
N ALA A 918 15.99 -29.17 28.70
CA ALA A 918 16.46 -30.36 27.98
C ALA A 918 15.96 -31.68 28.61
N ARG A 919 15.91 -31.77 29.95
CA ARG A 919 15.30 -32.92 30.65
C ARG A 919 13.80 -33.02 30.43
N HIS A 920 13.08 -31.90 30.43
CA HIS A 920 11.63 -31.89 30.18
C HIS A 920 11.29 -32.43 28.79
N VAL A 921 11.98 -31.97 27.73
CA VAL A 921 11.79 -32.47 26.36
C VAL A 921 12.05 -33.98 26.27
N VAL A 922 13.13 -34.48 26.86
CA VAL A 922 13.44 -35.93 26.88
C VAL A 922 12.40 -36.73 27.66
N ALA A 923 11.91 -36.21 28.79
CA ALA A 923 10.89 -36.87 29.62
C ALA A 923 9.53 -36.94 28.90
N ALA A 924 9.10 -35.87 28.24
CA ALA A 924 7.87 -35.82 27.47
C ALA A 924 7.85 -36.87 26.34
N MET A 925 8.94 -36.98 25.57
CA MET A 925 9.07 -38.00 24.51
C MET A 925 9.07 -39.43 25.07
N ALA A 926 9.67 -39.65 26.24
CA ALA A 926 9.65 -40.95 26.90
C ALA A 926 8.25 -41.34 27.42
N ALA A 927 7.40 -40.35 27.73
CA ALA A 927 6.01 -40.57 28.11
C ALA A 927 5.13 -40.94 26.90
N THR A 928 5.26 -40.22 25.78
CA THR A 928 4.51 -40.51 24.55
C THR A 928 4.89 -41.85 23.94
N GLY A 929 6.18 -42.22 23.97
CA GLY A 929 6.68 -43.52 23.49
C GLY A 929 6.17 -44.75 24.27
N ARG A 930 5.51 -44.56 25.44
CA ARG A 930 4.80 -45.63 26.16
C ARG A 930 3.32 -45.73 25.81
N GLY A 931 2.76 -44.75 25.10
CA GLY A 931 1.35 -44.70 24.71
C GLY A 931 1.07 -45.13 23.26
N GLN A 932 2.01 -44.91 22.33
CA GLN A 932 1.86 -45.27 20.92
C GLN A 932 2.28 -46.72 20.61
N GLY A 933 1.58 -47.68 21.23
CA GLY A 933 1.57 -49.05 20.72
C GLY A 933 0.65 -49.17 19.50
N GLY A 934 1.14 -48.84 18.29
CA GLY A 934 0.39 -49.12 17.06
C GLY A 934 0.55 -48.15 15.88
N ARG A 935 1.70 -48.16 15.22
CA ARG A 935 1.88 -47.88 13.77
C ARG A 935 3.31 -48.34 13.37
N GLY A 936 3.52 -49.65 13.12
CA GLY A 936 4.77 -50.12 12.50
C GLY A 936 5.32 -51.49 12.91
N GLU A 937 4.93 -52.08 14.05
CA GLU A 937 5.41 -53.42 14.46
C GLU A 937 4.39 -54.54 14.21
N GLU A 938 4.02 -54.76 12.94
CA GLU A 938 3.55 -56.08 12.49
C GLU A 938 4.28 -56.49 11.20
N ARG A 939 5.19 -57.46 11.32
CA ARG A 939 5.98 -58.11 10.24
C ARG A 939 7.00 -57.14 9.58
N ARG A 940 8.30 -57.32 9.73
CA ARG A 940 9.08 -58.57 9.92
C ARG A 940 10.46 -58.29 10.51
#